data_AF-E3T6X2-F1
#
_entry.id   AF-E3T6X2-F1
#
_cell.length_a   1.000
_cell.length_b   1.000
_cell.length_c   1.000
_cell.angle_alpha   90.00
_cell.angle_beta   90.00
_cell.angle_gamma   90.00
#
_symmetry.space_group_name_H-M   'P 1'
#
loop_
_entity.id
_entity.type
_entity.pdbx_description
1 polymer ?
#
loop_
_entity_poly.entity_id
_entity_poly.type
_entity_poly.pdbx_seq_one_letter_code
_entity_poly.pdbx_strand_id
1 'polypeptide(L)'
;MDRSTARVIIFAGLLAAISSAVLGWLWFGWSPFDTDTGSYLFQAKLFARGLLSVPAPDDLGLIPSGSFNAVHGKWYAKSAWGNALALTAGVLVHAPWLVPAVETGLALIVLCVFVERVFNRETAFVTAALLLISPAMVGVGATWASEATSRLALAVYLLGLADVVAAWQRRESPTVVDGLMLGGGLGFALCIRPLTALAFALPGAAFCGWALASARPSVPQIVRPMATAGAAFTVFVASLLAYNAVLTGHALTFTQNAEQTLNGLGFGPRGDGYDVPDFHPAAYTPRIAISRTFRHTLPAVSFAALGWGYYRPDLFNPVGAALESAVGGLSLTSQARSDWVMLVVRGASNGPGRVTLDSRHFGALESWGSVVLDRRDGTADLRLRIASAPEGYRAFVSAPNDSEWRAVGTIPWRLDEPIDVGPFASRVSARDPLSVTYRNFVVAKSDAGDLKSDGFAAGPGAWWRWSREPIEWGGASPGVRVVSNVHHSLHTDELQPALLGEYVNRLVQPTSGSTFDVAVDVSADWRPGDRLPWLRAAPLLLVPLLVVVALTDRWRNPYDWLLAGCIVASLIGFGLFFFEGSTLGRTPTHSRYHNEATVLAILPLVARGLVAVLRRVRDRHSRPLRFALLAAAALLCLNTVASFAAIGRDYRNWNDVFQQLPRLVSQSGVHHAVVFLPNSHAAPIGDYPFEPLDRADIVYYRFGAFPEWGLMERPLRDVYPAYFQGRRAFLYEHEELRELDVGR
;
A
#
# COMPACT_ATOMS: atom_id res chain seq x y z
N MET A 1 -4.94 12.08 -36.54
CA MET A 1 -6.17 11.87 -35.74
C MET A 1 -7.27 12.77 -36.29
N ASP A 2 -8.43 12.20 -36.61
CA ASP A 2 -9.61 12.98 -37.00
C ASP A 2 -10.13 13.83 -35.83
N ARG A 3 -10.74 14.98 -36.10
CA ARG A 3 -11.28 15.91 -35.09
C ARG A 3 -12.28 15.24 -34.16
N SER A 4 -13.08 14.29 -34.67
CA SER A 4 -14.05 13.56 -33.85
C SER A 4 -13.35 12.66 -32.80
N THR A 5 -12.31 11.93 -33.21
CA THR A 5 -11.50 11.09 -32.32
C THR A 5 -10.78 11.93 -31.26
N ALA A 6 -10.18 13.05 -31.70
CA ALA A 6 -9.46 13.95 -30.82
C ALA A 6 -10.36 14.44 -29.67
N ARG A 7 -11.59 14.86 -29.99
CA ARG A 7 -12.56 15.31 -28.97
C ARG A 7 -12.91 14.23 -27.97
N VAL A 8 -13.11 12.98 -28.41
CA VAL A 8 -13.44 11.87 -27.53
C VAL A 8 -12.27 11.51 -26.61
N ILE A 9 -11.04 11.47 -27.12
CA ILE A 9 -9.85 11.19 -26.30
C ILE A 9 -9.60 12.31 -25.30
N ILE A 10 -9.73 13.58 -25.71
CA ILE A 10 -9.61 14.73 -24.80
C ILE A 10 -10.68 14.66 -23.72
N PHE A 11 -11.93 14.38 -24.09
CA PHE A 11 -13.02 14.20 -23.13
C PHE A 11 -12.74 13.06 -22.15
N ALA A 12 -12.23 11.92 -22.62
CA ALA A 12 -11.82 10.81 -21.75
C ALA A 12 -10.69 11.23 -20.80
N GLY A 13 -9.70 12.00 -21.26
CA GLY A 13 -8.65 12.55 -20.41
C GLY A 13 -9.19 13.48 -19.32
N LEU A 14 -10.09 14.39 -19.68
CA LEU A 14 -10.76 15.28 -18.72
C LEU A 14 -11.58 14.48 -17.70
N LEU A 15 -12.32 13.48 -18.16
CA LEU A 15 -13.10 12.61 -17.27
C LEU A 15 -12.21 11.83 -16.31
N ALA A 16 -11.05 11.34 -16.77
CA ALA A 16 -10.08 10.67 -15.90
C ALA A 16 -9.53 11.63 -14.83
N ALA A 17 -9.15 12.86 -15.20
CA ALA A 17 -8.67 13.86 -14.26
C ALA A 17 -9.72 14.24 -13.22
N ILE A 18 -10.97 14.51 -13.66
CA ILE A 18 -12.09 14.82 -12.76
C ILE A 18 -12.36 13.65 -11.83
N SER A 19 -12.38 12.42 -12.36
CA SER A 19 -12.59 11.22 -11.56
C SER A 19 -11.50 11.10 -10.50
N SER A 20 -10.23 11.19 -10.87
CA SER A 20 -9.10 11.15 -9.91
C SER A 20 -9.21 12.22 -8.83
N ALA A 21 -9.58 13.46 -9.17
CA ALA A 21 -9.76 14.54 -8.20
C ALA A 21 -10.93 14.28 -7.23
N VAL A 22 -12.08 13.82 -7.74
CA VAL A 22 -13.26 13.47 -6.93
C VAL A 22 -12.94 12.31 -5.97
N LEU A 23 -12.19 11.33 -6.45
CA LEU A 23 -11.78 10.19 -5.64
C LEU A 23 -10.74 10.58 -4.58
N GLY A 24 -9.83 11.49 -4.94
CA GLY A 24 -8.87 12.10 -4.02
C GLY A 24 -9.56 12.83 -2.87
N TRP A 25 -10.69 13.48 -3.16
CA TRP A 25 -11.55 14.08 -2.15
C TRP A 25 -12.27 13.03 -1.30
N LEU A 26 -12.96 12.08 -1.93
CA LEU A 26 -13.82 11.11 -1.24
C LEU A 26 -13.06 10.22 -0.26
N TRP A 27 -11.84 9.80 -0.61
CA TRP A 27 -11.10 8.80 0.18
C TRP A 27 -9.92 9.36 0.94
N PHE A 28 -9.29 10.40 0.43
CA PHE A 28 -8.11 10.99 1.08
C PHE A 28 -8.38 12.42 1.57
N GLY A 29 -9.54 13.01 1.26
CA GLY A 29 -9.86 14.42 1.52
C GLY A 29 -8.74 15.37 1.14
N TRP A 30 -8.11 15.11 -0.01
CA TRP A 30 -6.99 15.88 -0.54
C TRP A 30 -5.81 16.03 0.43
N SER A 31 -5.48 14.97 1.18
CA SER A 31 -4.26 14.91 1.97
C SER A 31 -3.32 13.82 1.46
N PRO A 32 -2.03 13.85 1.86
CA PRO A 32 -1.19 12.65 1.81
C PRO A 32 -1.89 11.51 2.55
N PHE A 33 -1.59 10.28 2.16
CA PHE A 33 -2.19 9.10 2.78
C PHE A 33 -1.15 8.12 3.34
N ASP A 34 0.12 8.27 2.98
CA ASP A 34 1.23 7.46 3.43
C ASP A 34 2.52 8.29 3.58
N THR A 35 3.57 7.66 4.09
CA THR A 35 4.87 8.30 4.32
C THR A 35 5.54 8.75 3.02
N ASP A 36 5.35 8.02 1.92
CA ASP A 36 5.91 8.35 0.60
C ASP A 36 5.29 9.64 0.06
N THR A 37 3.96 9.74 0.05
CA THR A 37 3.21 10.93 -0.37
C THR A 37 3.47 12.13 0.53
N GLY A 38 3.65 11.91 1.83
CA GLY A 38 4.17 12.91 2.76
C GLY A 38 5.52 13.44 2.30
N SER A 39 6.50 12.55 2.08
CA SER A 39 7.86 12.94 1.67
C SER A 39 7.88 13.73 0.35
N TYR A 40 7.02 13.39 -0.62
CA TYR A 40 6.92 14.14 -1.87
C TYR A 40 6.41 15.56 -1.64
N LEU A 41 5.38 15.73 -0.80
CA LEU A 41 4.86 17.04 -0.44
C LEU A 41 5.91 17.88 0.29
N PHE A 42 6.66 17.28 1.21
CA PHE A 42 7.74 17.97 1.92
C PHE A 42 8.77 18.54 0.95
N GLN A 43 9.28 17.71 0.04
CA GLN A 43 10.27 18.15 -0.93
C GLN A 43 9.70 19.20 -1.90
N ALA A 44 8.43 19.07 -2.29
CA ALA A 44 7.75 20.08 -3.11
C ALA A 44 7.63 21.43 -2.39
N LYS A 45 7.35 21.43 -1.07
CA LYS A 45 7.34 22.65 -0.24
C LYS A 45 8.73 23.29 -0.11
N LEU A 46 9.80 22.50 -0.11
CA LEU A 46 11.18 23.01 -0.15
C LEU A 46 11.49 23.65 -1.50
N PHE A 47 11.17 22.98 -2.61
CA PHE A 47 11.37 23.53 -3.95
C PHE A 47 10.58 24.81 -4.19
N ALA A 48 9.34 24.90 -3.69
CA ALA A 48 8.54 26.12 -3.74
C ALA A 48 9.20 27.32 -3.03
N ARG A 49 10.14 27.06 -2.09
CA ARG A 49 10.93 28.06 -1.37
C ARG A 49 12.35 28.24 -1.94
N GLY A 50 12.68 27.56 -3.04
CA GLY A 50 14.02 27.59 -3.62
C GLY A 50 15.07 26.80 -2.82
N LEU A 51 14.64 25.84 -1.99
CA LEU A 51 15.51 25.02 -1.14
C LEU A 51 15.59 23.58 -1.64
N LEU A 52 16.76 22.96 -1.50
CA LEU A 52 16.94 21.51 -1.75
C LEU A 52 16.82 20.68 -0.46
N SER A 53 17.24 21.25 0.66
CA SER A 53 17.20 20.66 2.00
C SER A 53 17.11 21.77 3.05
N VAL A 54 16.76 21.39 4.26
CA VAL A 54 16.87 22.22 5.47
C VAL A 54 17.88 21.59 6.44
N PRO A 55 18.31 22.28 7.51
CA PRO A 55 19.10 21.65 8.56
C PRO A 55 18.37 20.43 9.14
N ALA A 56 19.09 19.33 9.34
CA ALA A 56 18.55 18.17 10.03
C ALA A 56 18.32 18.49 11.52
N PRO A 57 17.20 18.02 12.12
CA PRO A 57 16.99 18.17 13.55
C PRO A 57 17.98 17.32 14.34
N ASP A 58 18.32 17.78 15.55
CA ASP A 58 19.15 17.02 16.49
C ASP A 58 18.44 15.76 17.04
N ASP A 59 17.11 15.72 16.92
CA ASP A 59 16.27 14.64 17.42
C ASP A 59 15.46 14.00 16.28
N LEU A 60 15.61 12.68 16.11
CA LEU A 60 14.92 11.91 15.08
C LEU A 60 13.40 11.85 15.30
N GLY A 61 12.92 12.13 16.52
CA GLY A 61 11.48 12.25 16.80
C GLY A 61 10.82 13.40 16.03
N LEU A 62 11.59 14.42 15.60
CA LEU A 62 11.11 15.53 14.76
C LEU A 62 11.03 15.16 13.27
N ILE A 63 11.67 14.07 12.85
CA ILE A 63 11.60 13.60 11.47
C ILE A 63 10.30 12.82 11.30
N PRO A 64 9.47 13.07 10.27
CA PRO A 64 8.14 12.47 10.20
C PRO A 64 8.11 10.96 9.94
N SER A 65 9.09 10.39 9.27
CA SER A 65 9.20 8.94 9.01
C SER A 65 10.54 8.61 8.35
N GLY A 66 10.82 7.32 8.13
CA GLY A 66 11.98 6.91 7.32
C GLY A 66 11.85 7.11 5.81
N SER A 67 10.79 7.77 5.33
CA SER A 67 10.74 8.30 3.95
C SER A 67 11.47 9.65 3.81
N PHE A 68 12.14 10.11 4.86
CA PHE A 68 12.95 11.33 4.94
C PHE A 68 14.37 10.95 5.32
N ASN A 69 15.35 11.69 4.79
CA ASN A 69 16.76 11.51 5.14
C ASN A 69 17.24 12.68 6.00
N ALA A 70 18.11 12.42 6.98
CA ALA A 70 18.87 13.37 7.77
C ALA A 70 20.39 13.11 7.64
N VAL A 71 20.93 13.30 6.44
CA VAL A 71 22.32 12.97 6.08
C VAL A 71 23.18 14.22 6.06
N HIS A 72 24.38 14.17 6.68
CA HIS A 72 25.34 15.28 6.70
C HIS A 72 24.75 16.62 7.16
N GLY A 73 23.86 16.58 8.17
CA GLY A 73 23.16 17.77 8.68
C GLY A 73 22.09 18.32 7.74
N LYS A 74 21.70 17.59 6.69
CA LYS A 74 20.67 17.99 5.72
C LYS A 74 19.46 17.09 5.85
N TRP A 75 18.30 17.73 5.95
CA TRP A 75 17.01 17.07 5.94
C TRP A 75 16.26 17.33 4.63
N TYR A 76 15.96 16.23 3.93
CA TYR A 76 15.36 16.19 2.59
C TYR A 76 14.56 14.88 2.41
N ALA A 77 13.71 14.80 1.38
CA ALA A 77 12.97 13.57 1.11
C ALA A 77 13.87 12.46 0.56
N LYS A 78 13.56 11.21 0.92
CA LYS A 78 14.28 10.02 0.42
C LYS A 78 14.16 9.84 -1.09
N SER A 79 13.00 10.15 -1.65
CA SER A 79 12.72 9.92 -3.06
C SER A 79 13.47 10.84 -4.01
N ALA A 80 13.62 10.41 -5.26
CA ALA A 80 14.17 11.26 -6.32
C ALA A 80 13.29 12.50 -6.58
N TRP A 81 13.91 13.56 -7.09
CA TRP A 81 13.32 14.91 -7.13
C TRP A 81 12.17 15.08 -8.13
N GLY A 82 12.03 14.22 -9.15
CA GLY A 82 11.14 14.44 -10.28
C GLY A 82 9.66 14.60 -9.90
N ASN A 83 9.14 13.73 -9.02
CA ASN A 83 7.74 13.83 -8.57
C ASN A 83 7.50 15.09 -7.72
N ALA A 84 8.43 15.39 -6.81
CA ALA A 84 8.35 16.57 -5.97
C ALA A 84 8.39 17.86 -6.80
N LEU A 85 9.18 17.89 -7.87
CA LEU A 85 9.21 19.03 -8.80
C LEU A 85 7.86 19.23 -9.49
N ALA A 86 7.21 18.15 -9.95
CA ALA A 86 5.87 18.25 -10.52
C ALA A 86 4.84 18.77 -9.51
N LEU A 87 4.84 18.20 -8.29
CA LEU A 87 3.96 18.65 -7.20
C LEU A 87 4.19 20.10 -6.77
N THR A 88 5.40 20.64 -6.98
CA THR A 88 5.75 22.03 -6.64
C THR A 88 4.80 23.01 -7.30
N ALA A 89 4.39 22.76 -8.56
CA ALA A 89 3.42 23.60 -9.25
C ALA A 89 2.09 23.68 -8.49
N GLY A 90 1.62 22.56 -7.95
CA GLY A 90 0.42 22.50 -7.13
C GLY A 90 0.59 23.17 -5.76
N VAL A 91 1.76 23.05 -5.14
CA VAL A 91 2.07 23.74 -3.88
C VAL A 91 2.02 25.27 -4.06
N LEU A 92 2.56 25.80 -5.16
CA LEU A 92 2.58 27.25 -5.46
C LEU A 92 1.18 27.85 -5.63
N VAL A 93 0.19 27.05 -6.01
CA VAL A 93 -1.21 27.46 -6.16
C VAL A 93 -2.11 26.93 -5.04
N HIS A 94 -1.53 26.40 -3.96
CA HIS A 94 -2.25 25.81 -2.82
C HIS A 94 -3.20 24.64 -3.18
N ALA A 95 -2.93 23.94 -4.29
CA ALA A 95 -3.70 22.78 -4.74
C ALA A 95 -2.79 21.62 -5.20
N PRO A 96 -1.95 21.04 -4.33
CA PRO A 96 -1.06 19.92 -4.68
C PRO A 96 -1.83 18.70 -5.20
N TRP A 97 -3.06 18.48 -4.75
CA TRP A 97 -3.93 17.39 -5.20
C TRP A 97 -4.33 17.46 -6.68
N LEU A 98 -4.25 18.65 -7.30
CA LEU A 98 -4.65 18.83 -8.69
C LEU A 98 -3.63 18.24 -9.67
N VAL A 99 -2.34 18.25 -9.30
CA VAL A 99 -1.23 17.81 -10.15
C VAL A 99 -1.40 16.33 -10.60
N PRO A 100 -1.47 15.34 -9.71
CA PRO A 100 -1.59 13.92 -10.12
C PRO A 100 -2.89 13.63 -10.89
N ALA A 101 -3.96 14.38 -10.61
CA ALA A 101 -5.23 14.28 -11.35
C ALA A 101 -5.08 14.77 -12.80
N VAL A 102 -4.47 15.94 -13.00
CA VAL A 102 -4.19 16.50 -14.33
C VAL A 102 -3.22 15.59 -15.10
N GLU A 103 -2.15 15.14 -14.46
CA GLU A 103 -1.18 14.22 -15.07
C GLU A 103 -1.83 12.91 -15.51
N THR A 104 -2.79 12.40 -14.74
CA THR A 104 -3.58 11.22 -15.11
C THR A 104 -4.38 11.47 -16.39
N GLY A 105 -5.07 12.61 -16.49
CA GLY A 105 -5.79 12.97 -17.71
C GLY A 105 -4.88 13.13 -18.93
N LEU A 106 -3.74 13.81 -18.75
CA LEU A 106 -2.74 14.00 -19.81
C LEU A 106 -2.10 12.67 -20.24
N ALA A 107 -1.75 11.80 -19.30
CA ALA A 107 -1.17 10.49 -19.59
C ALA A 107 -2.14 9.62 -20.39
N LEU A 108 -3.46 9.67 -20.08
CA LEU A 108 -4.48 8.99 -20.87
C LEU A 108 -4.48 9.49 -22.31
N ILE A 109 -4.50 10.81 -22.51
CA ILE A 109 -4.53 11.43 -23.84
C ILE A 109 -3.31 11.01 -24.65
N VAL A 110 -2.11 11.20 -24.09
CA VAL A 110 -0.84 10.87 -24.75
C VAL A 110 -0.77 9.39 -25.09
N LEU A 111 -1.16 8.51 -24.15
CA LEU A 111 -1.19 7.07 -24.39
C LEU A 111 -2.18 6.69 -25.50
N CYS A 112 -3.39 7.24 -25.52
CA CYS A 112 -4.35 6.98 -26.58
C CYS A 112 -3.88 7.47 -27.95
N VAL A 113 -3.17 8.60 -28.00
CA VAL A 113 -2.53 9.08 -29.23
C VAL A 113 -1.43 8.11 -29.69
N PHE A 114 -0.58 7.62 -28.78
CA PHE A 114 0.39 6.59 -29.07
C PHE A 114 -0.28 5.33 -29.63
N VAL A 115 -1.30 4.80 -28.96
CA VAL A 115 -2.03 3.59 -29.38
C VAL A 115 -2.70 3.76 -30.74
N GLU A 116 -3.31 4.92 -31.01
CA GLU A 116 -3.91 5.20 -32.32
C GLU A 116 -2.86 5.16 -33.43
N ARG A 117 -1.68 5.76 -33.18
CA ARG A 117 -0.58 5.83 -34.15
C ARG A 117 0.03 4.47 -34.45
N VAL A 118 0.28 3.65 -33.41
CA VAL A 118 0.99 2.38 -33.59
C VAL A 118 0.06 1.24 -34.00
N PHE A 119 -1.22 1.30 -33.65
CA PHE A 119 -2.20 0.25 -33.95
C PHE A 119 -3.33 0.72 -34.85
N ASN A 120 -4.31 1.43 -34.28
CA ASN A 120 -5.46 2.03 -34.99
C ASN A 120 -6.42 2.72 -34.01
N ARG A 121 -7.35 3.49 -34.57
CA ARG A 121 -8.43 4.19 -33.87
C ARG A 121 -9.30 3.28 -32.98
N GLU A 122 -9.65 2.10 -33.46
CA GLU A 122 -10.51 1.16 -32.71
C GLU A 122 -9.82 0.71 -31.41
N THR A 123 -8.53 0.36 -31.51
CA THR A 123 -7.72 -0.05 -30.35
C THR A 123 -7.53 1.11 -29.38
N ALA A 124 -7.35 2.34 -29.88
CA ALA A 124 -7.22 3.53 -29.03
C ALA A 124 -8.50 3.81 -28.22
N PHE A 125 -9.69 3.66 -28.83
CA PHE A 125 -10.95 3.81 -28.11
C PHE A 125 -11.16 2.75 -27.04
N VAL A 126 -10.88 1.48 -27.35
CA VAL A 126 -10.97 0.40 -26.36
C VAL A 126 -9.97 0.66 -25.23
N THR A 127 -8.76 1.09 -25.55
CA THR A 127 -7.76 1.46 -24.54
C THR A 127 -8.26 2.60 -23.66
N ALA A 128 -8.82 3.67 -24.23
CA ALA A 128 -9.37 4.80 -23.47
C ALA A 128 -10.47 4.35 -22.49
N ALA A 129 -11.37 3.47 -22.94
CA ALA A 129 -12.43 2.91 -22.09
C ALA A 129 -11.85 2.06 -20.95
N LEU A 130 -10.87 1.20 -21.23
CA LEU A 130 -10.20 0.40 -20.21
C LEU A 130 -9.44 1.26 -19.19
N LEU A 131 -8.78 2.33 -19.64
CA LEU A 131 -8.06 3.27 -18.77
C LEU A 131 -9.02 4.01 -17.83
N LEU A 132 -10.17 4.46 -18.33
CA LEU A 132 -11.17 5.17 -17.53
C LEU A 132 -11.74 4.35 -16.37
N ILE A 133 -11.83 3.03 -16.55
CA ILE A 133 -12.34 2.13 -15.51
C ILE A 133 -11.22 1.50 -14.67
N SER A 134 -9.96 1.66 -15.07
CA SER A 134 -8.83 1.01 -14.39
C SER A 134 -8.46 1.75 -13.09
N PRO A 135 -8.49 1.07 -11.92
CA PRO A 135 -7.97 1.63 -10.67
C PRO A 135 -6.49 1.96 -10.75
N ALA A 136 -5.73 1.21 -11.55
CA ALA A 136 -4.32 1.49 -11.80
C ALA A 136 -4.12 2.87 -12.46
N MET A 137 -5.10 3.36 -13.22
CA MET A 137 -5.04 4.67 -13.86
C MET A 137 -5.65 5.74 -12.95
N VAL A 138 -6.97 5.66 -12.73
CA VAL A 138 -7.75 6.72 -12.09
C VAL A 138 -7.57 6.72 -10.57
N GLY A 139 -7.48 5.53 -9.95
CA GLY A 139 -7.29 5.42 -8.51
C GLY A 139 -5.90 5.84 -8.04
N VAL A 140 -4.86 5.49 -8.79
CA VAL A 140 -3.51 6.04 -8.55
C VAL A 140 -3.47 7.55 -8.76
N GLY A 141 -4.18 8.07 -9.76
CA GLY A 141 -4.30 9.51 -9.99
C GLY A 141 -4.97 10.27 -8.84
N ALA A 142 -5.72 9.57 -7.98
CA ALA A 142 -6.30 10.14 -6.76
C ALA A 142 -5.29 10.26 -5.61
N THR A 143 -4.12 9.64 -5.76
CA THR A 143 -3.02 9.69 -4.78
C THR A 143 -1.95 10.69 -5.22
N TRP A 144 -1.15 11.19 -4.28
CA TRP A 144 -0.02 12.07 -4.59
C TRP A 144 1.27 11.28 -4.90
N ALA A 145 1.10 10.02 -5.28
CA ALA A 145 2.20 9.09 -5.49
C ALA A 145 2.90 9.34 -6.82
N SER A 146 4.15 8.89 -6.92
CA SER A 146 5.04 9.20 -8.07
C SER A 146 4.65 8.54 -9.39
N GLU A 147 3.75 7.56 -9.33
CA GLU A 147 3.28 6.79 -10.48
C GLU A 147 2.55 7.65 -11.51
N ALA A 148 1.79 8.68 -11.10
CA ALA A 148 1.07 9.55 -12.04
C ALA A 148 2.04 10.35 -12.93
N THR A 149 3.01 11.02 -12.30
CA THR A 149 4.09 11.77 -12.96
C THR A 149 4.96 10.87 -13.84
N SER A 150 5.39 9.71 -13.31
CA SER A 150 6.20 8.72 -14.03
C SER A 150 5.47 8.20 -15.27
N ARG A 151 4.18 7.88 -15.15
CA ARG A 151 3.35 7.41 -16.25
C ARG A 151 3.23 8.44 -17.37
N LEU A 152 3.02 9.71 -17.04
CA LEU A 152 2.98 10.78 -18.03
C LEU A 152 4.32 10.89 -18.78
N ALA A 153 5.43 10.92 -18.04
CA ALA A 153 6.77 10.99 -18.62
C ALA A 153 7.06 9.81 -19.57
N LEU A 154 6.71 8.58 -19.15
CA LEU A 154 6.87 7.39 -19.96
C LEU A 154 5.91 7.32 -21.15
N ALA A 155 4.69 7.85 -21.04
CA ALA A 155 3.77 7.96 -22.18
C ALA A 155 4.33 8.91 -23.25
N VAL A 156 4.93 10.04 -22.84
CA VAL A 156 5.63 10.97 -23.74
C VAL A 156 6.84 10.31 -24.39
N TYR A 157 7.63 9.56 -23.62
CA TYR A 157 8.74 8.74 -24.15
C TYR A 157 8.26 7.74 -25.22
N LEU A 158 7.21 6.96 -24.96
CA LEU A 158 6.68 5.99 -25.90
C LEU A 158 6.16 6.65 -27.18
N LEU A 159 5.52 7.81 -27.06
CA LEU A 159 5.06 8.59 -28.21
C LEU A 159 6.25 9.07 -29.06
N GLY A 160 7.27 9.66 -28.45
CA GLY A 160 8.49 10.08 -29.14
C GLY A 160 9.22 8.91 -29.80
N LEU A 161 9.32 7.77 -29.12
CA LEU A 161 9.87 6.54 -29.68
C LEU A 161 9.09 6.07 -30.91
N ALA A 162 7.76 6.06 -30.85
CA ALA A 162 6.92 5.68 -31.98
C ALA A 162 7.10 6.62 -33.18
N ASP A 163 7.20 7.93 -32.93
CA ASP A 163 7.37 8.93 -33.99
C ASP A 163 8.75 8.83 -34.67
N VAL A 164 9.81 8.68 -33.89
CA VAL A 164 11.17 8.46 -34.41
C VAL A 164 11.21 7.20 -35.26
N VAL A 165 10.70 6.08 -34.75
CA VAL A 165 10.68 4.80 -35.47
C VAL A 165 9.83 4.90 -36.74
N ALA A 166 8.65 5.52 -36.67
CA ALA A 166 7.77 5.67 -37.82
C ALA A 166 8.39 6.53 -38.93
N ALA A 167 9.07 7.62 -38.56
CA ALA A 167 9.80 8.46 -39.51
C ALA A 167 10.96 7.69 -40.17
N TRP A 168 11.74 6.91 -39.42
CA TRP A 168 12.76 6.03 -40.01
C TRP A 168 12.17 5.04 -41.01
N GLN A 169 11.07 4.38 -40.68
CA GLN A 169 10.41 3.42 -41.57
C GLN A 169 9.86 4.08 -42.85
N ARG A 170 9.43 5.35 -42.77
CA ARG A 170 9.01 6.14 -43.94
C ARG A 170 10.18 6.78 -44.71
N ARG A 171 11.43 6.58 -44.25
CA ARG A 171 12.63 7.27 -44.76
C ARG A 171 12.50 8.80 -44.69
N GLU A 172 11.83 9.28 -43.65
CA GLU A 172 11.72 10.70 -43.30
C GLU A 172 12.72 11.04 -42.20
N SER A 173 12.97 12.34 -42.00
CA SER A 173 13.76 12.80 -40.85
C SER A 173 12.84 13.01 -39.65
N PRO A 174 13.07 12.33 -38.52
CA PRO A 174 12.36 12.66 -37.29
C PRO A 174 12.61 14.13 -36.89
N THR A 175 11.62 14.73 -36.25
CA THR A 175 11.68 16.12 -35.82
C THR A 175 12.50 16.27 -34.53
N VAL A 176 12.88 17.51 -34.21
CA VAL A 176 13.53 17.85 -32.93
C VAL A 176 12.60 17.52 -31.76
N VAL A 177 11.29 17.75 -31.93
CA VAL A 177 10.28 17.46 -30.90
C VAL A 177 10.23 15.96 -30.60
N ASP A 178 10.31 15.10 -31.63
CA ASP A 178 10.31 13.64 -31.44
C ASP A 178 11.50 13.19 -30.60
N GLY A 179 12.68 13.74 -30.87
CA GLY A 179 13.88 13.50 -30.08
C GLY A 179 13.79 14.05 -28.65
N LEU A 180 13.22 15.25 -28.46
CA LEU A 180 12.99 15.82 -27.12
C LEU A 180 11.99 14.99 -26.31
N MET A 181 10.91 14.49 -26.93
CA MET A 181 9.95 13.59 -26.27
C MET A 181 10.62 12.27 -25.87
N LEU A 182 11.41 11.68 -26.78
CA LEU A 182 12.14 10.43 -26.54
C LEU A 182 13.14 10.59 -25.38
N GLY A 183 14.07 11.53 -25.47
CA GLY A 183 15.13 11.70 -24.47
C GLY A 183 14.64 12.35 -23.18
N GLY A 184 13.82 13.40 -23.29
CA GLY A 184 13.29 14.14 -22.15
C GLY A 184 12.26 13.35 -21.36
N GLY A 185 11.36 12.63 -22.02
CA GLY A 185 10.40 11.76 -21.34
C GLY A 185 11.10 10.64 -20.54
N LEU A 186 12.10 9.99 -21.14
CA LEU A 186 12.85 8.95 -20.45
C LEU A 186 13.76 9.50 -19.34
N GLY A 187 14.42 10.62 -19.60
CA GLY A 187 15.29 11.30 -18.63
C GLY A 187 14.49 11.76 -17.41
N PHE A 188 13.34 12.37 -17.61
CA PHE A 188 12.48 12.80 -16.50
C PHE A 188 11.90 11.60 -15.73
N ALA A 189 11.49 10.53 -16.43
CA ALA A 189 11.06 9.29 -15.78
C ALA A 189 12.17 8.70 -14.89
N LEU A 190 13.44 8.76 -15.31
CA LEU A 190 14.59 8.33 -14.50
C LEU A 190 14.72 9.15 -13.21
N CYS A 191 14.44 10.45 -13.26
CA CYS A 191 14.45 11.35 -12.09
C CYS A 191 13.24 11.16 -11.16
N ILE A 192 12.27 10.33 -11.54
CA ILE A 192 11.08 10.02 -10.73
C ILE A 192 11.22 8.60 -10.16
N ARG A 193 11.37 7.60 -11.04
CA ARG A 193 11.40 6.17 -10.72
C ARG A 193 12.45 5.48 -11.59
N PRO A 194 13.72 5.44 -11.16
CA PRO A 194 14.83 4.96 -11.98
C PRO A 194 14.64 3.54 -12.52
N LEU A 195 14.16 2.62 -11.67
CA LEU A 195 13.95 1.23 -12.05
C LEU A 195 12.88 1.06 -13.13
N THR A 196 11.76 1.77 -13.02
CA THR A 196 10.70 1.78 -14.04
C THR A 196 11.20 2.37 -15.35
N ALA A 197 11.94 3.48 -15.30
CA ALA A 197 12.53 4.09 -16.48
C ALA A 197 13.47 3.11 -17.22
N LEU A 198 14.33 2.40 -16.49
CA LEU A 198 15.19 1.36 -17.06
C LEU A 198 14.40 0.20 -17.67
N ALA A 199 13.33 -0.24 -17.03
CA ALA A 199 12.46 -1.30 -17.53
C ALA A 199 11.79 -0.95 -18.88
N PHE A 200 11.55 0.32 -19.16
CA PHE A 200 11.04 0.81 -20.45
C PHE A 200 12.15 1.19 -21.43
N ALA A 201 13.31 1.63 -20.93
CA ALA A 201 14.47 1.98 -21.74
C ALA A 201 15.03 0.76 -22.48
N LEU A 202 15.21 -0.38 -21.79
CA LEU A 202 15.86 -1.56 -22.37
C LEU A 202 15.08 -2.14 -23.58
N PRO A 203 13.76 -2.42 -23.48
CA PRO A 203 12.98 -2.86 -24.64
C PRO A 203 12.89 -1.79 -25.72
N GLY A 204 12.79 -0.50 -25.34
CA GLY A 204 12.73 0.59 -26.31
C GLY A 204 14.03 0.79 -27.09
N ALA A 205 15.18 0.63 -26.45
CA ALA A 205 16.49 0.65 -27.09
C ALA A 205 16.64 -0.53 -28.05
N ALA A 206 16.26 -1.74 -27.63
CA ALA A 206 16.26 -2.92 -28.49
C ALA A 206 15.33 -2.74 -29.71
N PHE A 207 14.16 -2.15 -29.50
CA PHE A 207 13.20 -1.84 -30.56
C PHE A 207 13.72 -0.77 -31.53
N CYS A 208 14.38 0.28 -31.03
CA CYS A 208 15.05 1.26 -31.87
C CYS A 208 16.18 0.62 -32.68
N GLY A 209 16.98 -0.26 -32.09
CA GLY A 209 18.03 -1.02 -32.78
C GLY A 209 17.47 -1.89 -33.91
N TRP A 210 16.38 -2.61 -33.64
CA TRP A 210 15.65 -3.37 -34.67
C TRP A 210 15.13 -2.45 -35.79
N ALA A 211 14.55 -1.30 -35.44
CA ALA A 211 14.01 -0.35 -36.40
C ALA A 211 15.13 0.24 -37.28
N LEU A 212 16.28 0.59 -36.72
CA LEU A 212 17.45 1.06 -37.44
C LEU A 212 17.97 -0.02 -38.42
N ALA A 213 18.10 -1.26 -37.97
CA ALA A 213 18.57 -2.37 -38.79
C ALA A 213 17.61 -2.66 -39.96
N SER A 214 16.30 -2.51 -39.73
CA SER A 214 15.26 -2.79 -40.72
C SER A 214 15.08 -1.66 -41.73
N ALA A 215 15.03 -0.40 -41.26
CA ALA A 215 14.78 0.75 -42.11
C ALA A 215 16.03 1.26 -42.84
N ARG A 216 17.22 1.03 -42.27
CA ARG A 216 18.52 1.53 -42.75
C ARG A 216 18.49 3.03 -43.09
N PRO A 217 18.09 3.90 -42.14
CA PRO A 217 18.01 5.33 -42.38
C PRO A 217 19.39 5.94 -42.66
N SER A 218 19.41 7.07 -43.36
CA SER A 218 20.64 7.82 -43.61
C SER A 218 21.21 8.40 -42.31
N VAL A 219 22.52 8.67 -42.27
CA VAL A 219 23.21 9.21 -41.08
C VAL A 219 22.50 10.46 -40.51
N PRO A 220 22.08 11.47 -41.30
CA PRO A 220 21.39 12.64 -40.75
C PRO A 220 20.04 12.31 -40.06
N GLN A 221 19.31 11.32 -40.58
CA GLN A 221 18.04 10.86 -40.01
C GLN A 221 18.23 10.15 -38.67
N ILE A 222 19.41 9.61 -38.40
CA ILE A 222 19.78 9.02 -37.11
C ILE A 222 20.31 10.10 -36.17
N VAL A 223 21.31 10.87 -36.61
CA VAL A 223 22.06 11.80 -35.75
C VAL A 223 21.16 12.87 -35.18
N ARG A 224 20.26 13.47 -35.98
CA ARG A 224 19.42 14.59 -35.51
C ARG A 224 18.53 14.22 -34.30
N PRO A 225 17.63 13.22 -34.39
CA PRO A 225 16.79 12.84 -33.24
C PRO A 225 17.61 12.29 -32.07
N MET A 226 18.66 11.50 -32.33
CA MET A 226 19.47 10.91 -31.27
C MET A 226 20.31 11.96 -30.54
N ALA A 227 20.79 13.00 -31.23
CA ALA A 227 21.48 14.12 -30.59
C ALA A 227 20.53 14.92 -29.70
N THR A 228 19.32 15.22 -30.19
CA THR A 228 18.31 15.93 -29.38
C THR A 228 17.80 15.11 -28.22
N ALA A 229 17.62 13.80 -28.39
CA ALA A 229 17.25 12.88 -27.33
C ALA A 229 18.38 12.74 -26.31
N GLY A 230 19.61 12.54 -26.77
CA GLY A 230 20.80 12.47 -25.94
C GLY A 230 21.01 13.75 -25.13
N ALA A 231 20.85 14.92 -25.74
CA ALA A 231 20.96 16.21 -25.04
C ALA A 231 19.89 16.35 -23.95
N ALA A 232 18.62 16.10 -24.27
CA ALA A 232 17.53 16.17 -23.30
C ALA A 232 17.72 15.18 -22.14
N PHE A 233 18.05 13.92 -22.46
CA PHE A 233 18.31 12.88 -21.47
C PHE A 233 19.49 13.25 -20.55
N THR A 234 20.57 13.78 -21.14
CA THR A 234 21.78 14.18 -20.40
C THR A 234 21.49 15.29 -19.39
N VAL A 235 20.63 16.26 -19.74
CA VAL A 235 20.22 17.32 -18.78
C VAL A 235 19.59 16.70 -17.53
N PHE A 236 18.66 15.77 -17.71
CA PHE A 236 18.00 15.09 -16.59
C PHE A 236 18.98 14.23 -15.76
N VAL A 237 19.81 13.41 -16.42
CA VAL A 237 20.83 12.60 -15.72
C VAL A 237 21.81 13.48 -14.96
N ALA A 238 22.35 14.53 -15.59
CA ALA A 238 23.28 15.46 -14.96
C ALA A 238 22.64 16.13 -13.74
N SER A 239 21.39 16.57 -13.84
CA SER A 239 20.67 17.18 -12.72
C SER A 239 20.41 16.18 -11.57
N LEU A 240 20.12 14.91 -11.86
CA LEU A 240 19.98 13.87 -10.85
C LEU A 240 21.31 13.57 -10.14
N LEU A 241 22.39 13.46 -10.89
CA LEU A 241 23.73 13.26 -10.33
C LEU A 241 24.17 14.46 -9.49
N ALA A 242 23.86 15.68 -9.92
CA ALA A 242 24.12 16.89 -9.14
C ALA A 242 23.28 16.92 -7.86
N TYR A 243 21.98 16.58 -7.94
CA TYR A 243 21.09 16.49 -6.79
C TYR A 243 21.62 15.49 -5.74
N ASN A 244 22.01 14.30 -6.18
CA ASN A 244 22.64 13.29 -5.33
C ASN A 244 23.94 13.82 -4.71
N ALA A 245 24.86 14.37 -5.52
CA ALA A 245 26.13 14.90 -5.04
C ALA A 245 25.96 15.98 -3.96
N VAL A 246 24.99 16.88 -4.16
CA VAL A 246 24.70 17.94 -3.20
C VAL A 246 24.15 17.36 -1.90
N LEU A 247 23.21 16.41 -1.95
CA LEU A 247 22.51 15.94 -0.74
C LEU A 247 23.27 14.84 0.02
N THR A 248 23.83 13.87 -0.70
CA THR A 248 24.49 12.70 -0.12
C THR A 248 26.02 12.83 -0.09
N GLY A 249 26.57 13.89 -0.70
CA GLY A 249 28.01 14.08 -0.88
C GLY A 249 28.61 13.29 -2.06
N HIS A 250 27.85 12.38 -2.69
CA HIS A 250 28.33 11.54 -3.77
C HIS A 250 27.30 11.43 -4.91
N ALA A 251 27.73 11.71 -6.15
CA ALA A 251 26.82 11.72 -7.31
C ALA A 251 26.10 10.39 -7.58
N LEU A 252 26.75 9.26 -7.24
CA LEU A 252 26.24 7.91 -7.47
C LEU A 252 25.51 7.32 -6.27
N THR A 253 25.52 8.00 -5.12
CA THR A 253 24.73 7.60 -3.95
C THR A 253 23.35 8.23 -4.07
N PHE A 254 22.39 7.44 -4.55
CA PHE A 254 21.00 7.86 -4.65
C PHE A 254 20.42 8.18 -3.27
N THR A 255 19.59 9.22 -3.21
CA THR A 255 18.90 9.62 -1.98
C THR A 255 18.08 8.48 -1.36
N GLN A 256 17.58 7.56 -2.18
CA GLN A 256 16.81 6.40 -1.72
C GLN A 256 17.62 5.42 -0.85
N ASN A 257 18.94 5.39 -1.04
CA ASN A 257 19.87 4.46 -0.40
C ASN A 257 20.82 5.14 0.58
N ALA A 258 20.69 6.45 0.79
CA ALA A 258 21.64 7.25 1.55
C ALA A 258 21.70 6.83 3.04
N GLU A 259 20.54 6.65 3.68
CA GLU A 259 20.46 6.15 5.07
C GLU A 259 20.08 4.68 5.16
N GLN A 260 19.30 4.20 4.19
CA GLN A 260 18.75 2.84 4.21
C GLN A 260 19.46 1.97 3.17
N THR A 261 20.67 1.56 3.50
CA THR A 261 21.56 0.80 2.61
C THR A 261 21.00 -0.58 2.24
N LEU A 262 20.20 -1.17 3.13
CA LEU A 262 19.52 -2.46 2.93
C LEU A 262 18.32 -2.39 1.97
N ASN A 263 17.85 -1.19 1.64
CA ASN A 263 16.76 -0.94 0.69
C ASN A 263 17.30 -0.86 -0.76
N GLY A 264 18.02 -1.91 -1.18
CA GLY A 264 18.72 -1.99 -2.46
C GLY A 264 18.17 -3.08 -3.40
N LEU A 265 18.56 -2.98 -4.69
CA LEU A 265 18.27 -4.01 -5.69
C LEU A 265 19.12 -5.27 -5.49
N GLY A 266 18.59 -6.43 -5.89
CA GLY A 266 19.28 -7.71 -5.89
C GLY A 266 18.96 -8.60 -4.69
N PHE A 267 19.77 -9.65 -4.51
CA PHE A 267 19.59 -10.66 -3.46
C PHE A 267 20.52 -10.42 -2.26
N GLY A 268 20.21 -11.08 -1.14
CA GLY A 268 20.96 -10.98 0.12
C GLY A 268 20.12 -10.37 1.25
N PRO A 269 20.78 -9.92 2.33
CA PRO A 269 20.12 -9.23 3.43
C PRO A 269 19.39 -7.98 2.95
N ARG A 270 18.09 -7.85 3.26
CA ARG A 270 17.22 -6.74 2.88
C ARG A 270 16.29 -6.37 4.04
N GLY A 271 15.85 -5.13 4.08
CA GLY A 271 14.93 -4.66 5.13
C GLY A 271 14.55 -3.21 4.95
N ASP A 272 13.40 -2.85 5.50
CA ASP A 272 12.96 -1.47 5.65
C ASP A 272 13.37 -0.98 7.05
N GLY A 273 14.25 0.02 7.12
CA GLY A 273 14.79 0.52 8.40
C GLY A 273 16.21 1.08 8.28
N TYR A 274 16.70 1.65 9.38
CA TYR A 274 18.09 2.05 9.53
C TYR A 274 18.96 0.84 9.92
N ASP A 275 20.24 0.88 9.57
CA ASP A 275 21.21 -0.13 10.01
C ASP A 275 21.57 0.09 11.48
N VAL A 276 20.77 -0.50 12.38
CA VAL A 276 20.92 -0.38 13.84
C VAL A 276 21.40 -1.70 14.44
N PRO A 277 22.18 -1.66 15.55
CA PRO A 277 22.49 -2.85 16.33
C PRO A 277 21.17 -3.54 16.70
N ASP A 278 21.04 -4.83 16.41
CA ASP A 278 19.85 -5.67 16.63
C ASP A 278 18.80 -5.69 15.50
N PHE A 279 18.99 -4.97 14.40
CA PHE A 279 18.16 -5.18 13.20
C PHE A 279 18.58 -6.47 12.46
N HIS A 280 17.65 -7.42 12.34
CA HIS A 280 17.88 -8.68 11.60
C HIS A 280 17.25 -8.60 10.20
N PRO A 281 18.03 -8.29 9.15
CA PRO A 281 17.51 -8.19 7.79
C PRO A 281 16.97 -9.53 7.27
N ALA A 282 15.86 -9.47 6.53
CA ALA A 282 15.31 -10.59 5.82
C ALA A 282 16.24 -11.05 4.69
N ALA A 283 16.46 -12.36 4.56
CA ALA A 283 17.23 -12.91 3.46
C ALA A 283 16.39 -12.96 2.18
N TYR A 284 16.62 -12.04 1.23
CA TYR A 284 15.94 -12.07 -0.06
C TYR A 284 16.67 -12.97 -1.05
N THR A 285 16.00 -14.02 -1.51
CA THR A 285 16.56 -15.05 -2.40
C THR A 285 15.85 -15.10 -3.75
N PRO A 286 16.47 -15.67 -4.80
CA PRO A 286 15.80 -15.89 -6.09
C PRO A 286 14.49 -16.67 -5.96
N ARG A 287 14.43 -17.64 -5.04
CA ARG A 287 13.21 -18.43 -4.78
C ARG A 287 12.08 -17.55 -4.27
N ILE A 288 12.37 -16.63 -3.35
CA ILE A 288 11.38 -15.68 -2.81
C ILE A 288 10.92 -14.74 -3.92
N ALA A 289 11.85 -14.19 -4.72
CA ALA A 289 11.51 -13.30 -5.84
C ALA A 289 10.57 -13.95 -6.86
N ILE A 290 10.87 -15.19 -7.29
CA ILE A 290 10.03 -15.95 -8.23
C ILE A 290 8.67 -16.25 -7.59
N SER A 291 8.66 -16.77 -6.35
CA SER A 291 7.43 -17.07 -5.61
C SER A 291 6.54 -15.83 -5.51
N ARG A 292 7.11 -14.68 -5.13
CA ARG A 292 6.41 -13.40 -5.01
C ARG A 292 5.84 -12.94 -6.34
N THR A 293 6.59 -13.09 -7.44
CA THR A 293 6.14 -12.68 -8.77
C THR A 293 4.89 -13.45 -9.21
N PHE A 294 4.90 -14.77 -9.06
CA PHE A 294 3.78 -15.62 -9.48
C PHE A 294 2.62 -15.58 -8.50
N ARG A 295 2.90 -15.63 -7.20
CA ARG A 295 1.87 -15.66 -6.17
C ARG A 295 1.20 -14.31 -6.03
N HIS A 296 1.95 -13.20 -6.06
CA HIS A 296 1.46 -11.86 -5.73
C HIS A 296 1.41 -10.90 -6.92
N THR A 297 2.53 -10.70 -7.60
CA THR A 297 2.67 -9.62 -8.58
C THR A 297 1.76 -9.78 -9.79
N LEU A 298 1.84 -10.92 -10.48
CA LEU A 298 1.06 -11.17 -11.70
C LEU A 298 -0.46 -11.11 -11.45
N PRO A 299 -0.97 -11.75 -10.38
CA PRO A 299 -2.34 -11.58 -9.95
C PRO A 299 -2.71 -10.12 -9.69
N ALA A 300 -1.94 -9.41 -8.85
CA ALA A 300 -2.21 -8.01 -8.52
C ALA A 300 -2.29 -7.12 -9.75
N VAL A 301 -1.35 -7.28 -10.68
CA VAL A 301 -1.33 -6.56 -11.96
C VAL A 301 -2.56 -6.87 -12.80
N SER A 302 -2.97 -8.14 -12.88
CA SER A 302 -4.16 -8.55 -13.65
C SER A 302 -5.45 -7.96 -13.06
N PHE A 303 -5.58 -7.97 -11.74
CA PHE A 303 -6.71 -7.37 -11.04
C PHE A 303 -6.75 -5.85 -11.19
N ALA A 304 -5.59 -5.18 -11.04
CA ALA A 304 -5.48 -3.73 -11.16
C ALA A 304 -5.69 -3.23 -12.60
N ALA A 305 -5.35 -4.03 -13.61
CA ALA A 305 -5.52 -3.67 -15.02
C ALA A 305 -6.99 -3.35 -15.32
N LEU A 306 -7.91 -4.28 -15.04
CA LEU A 306 -9.32 -4.14 -15.38
C LEU A 306 -10.21 -3.70 -14.19
N GLY A 307 -9.66 -3.64 -12.98
CA GLY A 307 -10.33 -3.17 -11.76
C GLY A 307 -11.21 -4.20 -11.04
N TRP A 308 -10.91 -5.49 -11.19
CA TRP A 308 -11.83 -6.57 -10.77
C TRP A 308 -11.61 -6.97 -9.32
N GLY A 309 -11.98 -6.13 -8.37
CA GLY A 309 -11.86 -6.50 -6.96
C GLY A 309 -10.43 -6.51 -6.45
N TYR A 310 -10.29 -7.02 -5.24
CA TYR A 310 -9.08 -6.97 -4.43
C TYR A 310 -8.27 -8.24 -4.65
N TYR A 311 -7.01 -8.11 -5.05
CA TYR A 311 -6.11 -9.26 -5.16
C TYR A 311 -5.71 -9.80 -3.77
N ARG A 312 -5.83 -11.12 -3.60
CA ARG A 312 -5.57 -11.85 -2.36
C ARG A 312 -4.36 -12.80 -2.48
N PRO A 313 -3.29 -12.61 -1.68
CA PRO A 313 -2.21 -13.56 -1.45
C PRO A 313 -2.64 -15.03 -1.32
N ASP A 314 -3.73 -15.26 -0.60
CA ASP A 314 -4.30 -16.55 -0.24
C ASP A 314 -5.15 -17.20 -1.34
N LEU A 315 -5.40 -16.51 -2.45
CA LEU A 315 -6.24 -17.01 -3.56
C LEU A 315 -5.68 -18.29 -4.22
N PHE A 316 -4.38 -18.55 -4.09
CA PHE A 316 -3.69 -19.71 -4.66
C PHE A 316 -3.23 -20.73 -3.60
N ASN A 317 -3.56 -20.51 -2.33
CA ASN A 317 -3.33 -21.55 -1.35
C ASN A 317 -4.21 -22.76 -1.73
N PRO A 318 -3.67 -23.99 -1.69
CA PRO A 318 -4.43 -25.16 -2.07
C PRO A 318 -5.72 -25.17 -1.26
N VAL A 319 -6.83 -25.53 -1.89
CA VAL A 319 -8.19 -25.45 -1.32
C VAL A 319 -8.27 -26.10 0.08
N GLY A 320 -7.39 -27.02 0.47
CA GLY A 320 -7.30 -27.57 1.84
C GLY A 320 -6.40 -26.83 2.85
N ALA A 321 -5.52 -25.93 2.42
CA ALA A 321 -4.73 -25.03 3.28
C ALA A 321 -5.26 -23.59 3.25
N ALA A 322 -6.32 -23.33 2.48
CA ALA A 322 -6.87 -22.02 2.27
C ALA A 322 -7.89 -21.65 3.36
N LEU A 323 -7.57 -20.54 4.02
CA LEU A 323 -8.46 -19.66 4.81
C LEU A 323 -8.71 -20.12 6.25
N GLU A 324 -7.75 -20.01 7.16
CA GLU A 324 -8.11 -19.65 8.53
C GLU A 324 -8.72 -18.23 8.46
N SER A 325 -10.05 -18.14 8.55
CA SER A 325 -10.82 -16.97 8.09
C SER A 325 -10.96 -15.89 9.15
N ALA A 326 -10.53 -16.19 10.37
CA ALA A 326 -10.99 -15.48 11.54
C ALA A 326 -10.16 -15.81 12.77
N VAL A 327 -9.87 -14.77 13.54
CA VAL A 327 -9.04 -14.80 14.74
C VAL A 327 -9.75 -13.93 15.79
N GLY A 328 -10.77 -14.51 16.41
CA GLY A 328 -11.32 -14.03 17.66
C GLY A 328 -10.69 -14.83 18.80
N GLY A 329 -10.48 -14.21 19.95
CA GLY A 329 -9.81 -14.91 21.01
C GLY A 329 -9.65 -14.09 22.27
N LEU A 330 -8.78 -14.60 23.13
CA LEU A 330 -8.37 -13.98 24.38
C LEU A 330 -6.88 -13.68 24.30
N SER A 331 -6.48 -12.44 24.58
CA SER A 331 -5.08 -12.01 24.51
C SER A 331 -4.59 -11.48 25.85
N LEU A 332 -3.31 -11.76 26.11
CA LEU A 332 -2.48 -11.14 27.15
C LEU A 332 -1.32 -10.42 26.44
N THR A 333 -1.03 -9.17 26.78
CA THR A 333 0.06 -8.42 26.16
C THR A 333 0.81 -7.62 27.22
N SER A 334 2.13 -7.68 27.22
CA SER A 334 2.93 -6.83 28.10
C SER A 334 2.89 -5.39 27.59
N GLN A 335 2.71 -4.41 28.48
CA GLN A 335 2.86 -2.99 28.12
C GLN A 335 4.35 -2.58 28.12
N ALA A 336 5.20 -3.29 28.86
CA ALA A 336 6.62 -3.00 28.96
C ALA A 336 7.44 -3.55 27.79
N ARG A 337 6.96 -4.62 27.14
CA ARG A 337 7.60 -5.28 26.00
C ARG A 337 6.56 -5.70 24.97
N SER A 338 6.94 -5.78 23.70
CA SER A 338 6.05 -6.26 22.62
C SER A 338 5.74 -7.78 22.66
N ASP A 339 5.84 -8.41 23.84
CA ASP A 339 5.56 -9.82 24.07
C ASP A 339 4.07 -10.06 24.32
N TRP A 340 3.56 -11.21 23.88
CA TRP A 340 2.14 -11.54 24.02
C TRP A 340 1.86 -13.04 24.08
N VAL A 341 0.69 -13.36 24.62
CA VAL A 341 0.10 -14.69 24.64
C VAL A 341 -1.33 -14.59 24.11
N MET A 342 -1.69 -15.45 23.16
CA MET A 342 -3.02 -15.43 22.54
C MET A 342 -3.62 -16.82 22.45
N LEU A 343 -4.87 -16.94 22.89
CA LEU A 343 -5.73 -18.10 22.65
C LEU A 343 -6.67 -17.77 21.51
N VAL A 344 -6.48 -18.44 20.37
CA VAL A 344 -7.02 -18.04 19.08
C VAL A 344 -8.01 -19.06 18.55
N VAL A 345 -9.21 -18.63 18.15
CA VAL A 345 -10.15 -19.45 17.36
C VAL A 345 -9.85 -19.25 15.88
N ARG A 346 -9.67 -20.34 15.14
CA ARG A 346 -9.33 -20.41 13.72
C ARG A 346 -10.40 -21.22 12.99
N GLY A 347 -10.81 -20.79 11.80
CA GLY A 347 -11.84 -21.48 11.02
C GLY A 347 -11.48 -21.62 9.55
N ALA A 348 -11.36 -22.84 9.04
CA ALA A 348 -11.14 -23.11 7.63
C ALA A 348 -12.41 -22.85 6.81
N SER A 349 -12.34 -22.11 5.70
CA SER A 349 -13.50 -21.79 4.83
C SER A 349 -14.27 -23.03 4.32
N ASN A 350 -13.64 -24.20 4.33
CA ASN A 350 -14.19 -25.49 3.90
C ASN A 350 -13.80 -26.65 4.84
N GLY A 351 -13.35 -26.36 6.06
CA GLY A 351 -12.82 -27.35 7.00
C GLY A 351 -13.26 -27.11 8.46
N PRO A 352 -12.86 -28.01 9.39
CA PRO A 352 -13.17 -27.85 10.81
C PRO A 352 -12.47 -26.61 11.37
N GLY A 353 -13.09 -25.98 12.37
CA GLY A 353 -12.43 -24.96 13.17
C GLY A 353 -11.33 -25.56 14.05
N ARG A 354 -10.48 -24.71 14.64
CA ARG A 354 -9.44 -25.10 15.60
C ARG A 354 -9.25 -23.97 16.61
N VAL A 355 -8.88 -24.30 17.83
CA VAL A 355 -8.38 -23.33 18.82
C VAL A 355 -6.90 -23.57 19.04
N THR A 356 -6.05 -22.55 18.96
CA THR A 356 -4.60 -22.63 19.18
C THR A 356 -4.16 -21.73 20.32
N LEU A 357 -3.09 -22.14 21.02
CA LEU A 357 -2.37 -21.29 21.95
C LEU A 357 -1.08 -20.84 21.29
N ASP A 358 -0.95 -19.55 21.04
CA ASP A 358 0.21 -18.97 20.37
C ASP A 358 0.85 -17.90 21.27
N SER A 359 2.14 -17.68 21.10
CA SER A 359 2.86 -16.69 21.88
C SER A 359 3.97 -16.03 21.10
N ARG A 360 4.43 -14.90 21.63
CA ARG A 360 5.66 -14.24 21.23
C ARG A 360 6.48 -13.88 22.44
N HIS A 361 7.76 -14.27 22.42
CA HIS A 361 8.74 -13.94 23.43
C HIS A 361 10.08 -13.63 22.78
N PHE A 362 10.66 -12.46 23.08
CA PHE A 362 11.91 -11.98 22.46
C PHE A 362 11.92 -12.03 20.92
N GLY A 363 10.75 -11.84 20.31
CA GLY A 363 10.61 -11.79 18.86
C GLY A 363 10.39 -13.14 18.17
N ALA A 364 10.52 -14.27 18.87
CA ALA A 364 10.21 -15.61 18.35
C ALA A 364 8.71 -15.90 18.43
N LEU A 365 8.13 -16.43 17.35
CA LEU A 365 6.73 -16.86 17.27
C LEU A 365 6.63 -18.37 17.52
N GLU A 366 5.81 -18.78 18.47
CA GLU A 366 5.67 -20.18 18.86
C GLU A 366 4.19 -20.57 19.06
N SER A 367 3.86 -21.81 18.72
CA SER A 367 2.54 -22.41 18.96
C SER A 367 2.66 -23.56 19.95
N TRP A 368 1.88 -23.51 21.02
CA TRP A 368 2.00 -24.36 22.21
C TRP A 368 0.93 -25.45 22.31
N GLY A 369 0.04 -25.53 21.33
CA GLY A 369 -0.93 -26.59 21.21
C GLY A 369 -2.20 -26.18 20.47
N SER A 370 -3.04 -27.17 20.16
CA SER A 370 -4.28 -26.92 19.43
C SER A 370 -5.36 -27.96 19.68
N VAL A 371 -6.62 -27.53 19.59
CA VAL A 371 -7.82 -28.37 19.69
C VAL A 371 -8.67 -28.19 18.43
N VAL A 372 -8.97 -29.28 17.72
CA VAL A 372 -9.84 -29.25 16.53
C VAL A 372 -11.31 -29.20 16.96
N LEU A 373 -12.07 -28.30 16.34
CA LEU A 373 -13.52 -28.15 16.52
C LEU A 373 -14.23 -28.97 15.43
N ASP A 374 -14.99 -29.99 15.81
CA ASP A 374 -15.75 -30.82 14.88
C ASP A 374 -17.04 -30.11 14.42
N ARG A 375 -16.87 -29.01 13.67
CA ARG A 375 -17.93 -28.10 13.22
C ARG A 375 -17.70 -27.76 11.75
N ARG A 376 -18.44 -28.42 10.85
CA ARG A 376 -18.40 -28.20 9.39
C ARG A 376 -19.42 -27.16 8.91
N ASP A 377 -20.27 -26.67 9.80
CA ASP A 377 -21.29 -25.64 9.55
C ASP A 377 -20.69 -24.22 9.42
N GLY A 378 -19.41 -24.05 9.74
CA GLY A 378 -18.69 -22.78 9.63
C GLY A 378 -18.97 -21.81 10.77
N THR A 379 -19.55 -22.28 11.88
CA THR A 379 -19.86 -21.48 13.07
C THR A 379 -19.50 -22.23 14.35
N ALA A 380 -18.98 -21.53 15.36
CA ALA A 380 -18.81 -22.10 16.69
C ALA A 380 -19.10 -21.10 17.81
N ASP A 381 -19.85 -21.57 18.80
CA ASP A 381 -19.95 -20.95 20.12
C ASP A 381 -18.99 -21.69 21.06
N LEU A 382 -18.09 -20.96 21.71
CA LEU A 382 -17.02 -21.50 22.55
C LEU A 382 -16.85 -20.67 23.81
N ARG A 383 -16.26 -21.29 24.83
CA ARG A 383 -15.70 -20.61 26.01
C ARG A 383 -14.19 -20.78 25.94
N LEU A 384 -13.46 -19.67 26.06
CA LEU A 384 -12.01 -19.63 26.05
C LEU A 384 -11.52 -19.19 27.42
N ARG A 385 -10.48 -19.82 27.97
CA ARG A 385 -9.93 -19.48 29.28
C ARG A 385 -8.41 -19.48 29.26
N ILE A 386 -7.80 -18.46 29.88
CA ILE A 386 -6.38 -18.43 30.18
C ILE A 386 -6.22 -18.23 31.68
N ALA A 387 -5.47 -19.12 32.32
CA ALA A 387 -5.15 -19.05 33.75
C ALA A 387 -3.64 -18.97 33.96
N SER A 388 -3.21 -18.07 34.83
CA SER A 388 -1.83 -18.00 35.29
C SER A 388 -1.48 -19.24 36.11
N ALA A 389 -0.32 -19.83 35.83
CA ALA A 389 0.31 -20.89 36.60
C ALA A 389 1.61 -20.37 37.25
N PRO A 390 2.19 -21.07 38.24
CA PRO A 390 3.44 -20.62 38.89
C PRO A 390 4.56 -20.27 37.89
N GLU A 391 4.66 -21.02 36.79
CA GLU A 391 5.73 -20.88 35.79
C GLU A 391 5.27 -20.28 34.44
N GLY A 392 4.02 -19.83 34.31
CA GLY A 392 3.54 -19.24 33.05
C GLY A 392 2.03 -19.26 32.87
N TYR A 393 1.52 -19.75 31.72
CA TYR A 393 0.09 -19.71 31.38
C TYR A 393 -0.46 -21.05 30.90
N ARG A 394 -1.70 -21.36 31.27
CA ARG A 394 -2.45 -22.52 30.76
C ARG A 394 -3.71 -22.06 30.05
N ALA A 395 -3.96 -22.62 28.87
CA ALA A 395 -5.12 -22.25 28.05
C ALA A 395 -6.09 -23.42 27.90
N PHE A 396 -7.38 -23.10 27.92
CA PHE A 396 -8.46 -24.07 27.84
C PHE A 396 -9.58 -23.63 26.90
N VAL A 397 -10.30 -24.60 26.34
CA VAL A 397 -11.50 -24.39 25.53
C VAL A 397 -12.63 -25.30 26.01
N SER A 398 -13.85 -24.79 26.00
CA SER A 398 -15.06 -25.56 26.31
C SER A 398 -16.23 -25.13 25.41
N ALA A 399 -17.29 -25.94 25.34
CA ALA A 399 -18.55 -25.53 24.73
C ALA A 399 -19.40 -24.74 25.74
N PRO A 400 -20.32 -23.84 25.31
CA PRO A 400 -21.09 -22.97 26.21
C PRO A 400 -21.84 -23.70 27.33
N ASN A 401 -22.32 -24.92 27.06
CA ASN A 401 -23.12 -25.72 27.99
C ASN A 401 -22.34 -26.90 28.60
N ASP A 402 -21.04 -26.99 28.34
CA ASP A 402 -20.19 -28.05 28.86
C ASP A 402 -19.52 -27.59 30.16
N SER A 403 -19.50 -28.46 31.16
CA SER A 403 -18.79 -28.21 32.42
C SER A 403 -17.31 -28.54 32.31
N GLU A 404 -16.92 -29.34 31.32
CA GLU A 404 -15.53 -29.76 31.14
C GLU A 404 -14.73 -28.78 30.28
N TRP A 405 -13.52 -28.46 30.74
CA TRP A 405 -12.54 -27.66 30.02
C TRP A 405 -11.49 -28.56 29.38
N ARG A 406 -11.30 -28.46 28.07
CA ARG A 406 -10.23 -29.16 27.35
C ARG A 406 -8.99 -28.29 27.31
N ALA A 407 -7.85 -28.84 27.72
CA ALA A 407 -6.57 -28.14 27.65
C ALA A 407 -6.15 -27.93 26.18
N VAL A 408 -5.74 -26.71 25.84
CA VAL A 408 -5.22 -26.35 24.51
C VAL A 408 -3.69 -26.42 24.50
N GLY A 409 -3.03 -25.88 25.53
CA GLY A 409 -1.58 -25.83 25.66
C GLY A 409 -1.11 -25.15 26.95
N THR A 410 0.21 -25.14 27.18
CA THR A 410 0.86 -24.47 28.32
C THR A 410 2.08 -23.68 27.84
N ILE A 411 2.25 -22.47 28.34
CA ILE A 411 3.41 -21.60 28.09
C ILE A 411 4.25 -21.54 29.37
N PRO A 412 5.57 -21.82 29.32
CA PRO A 412 6.44 -21.96 30.49
C PRO A 412 7.21 -20.67 30.84
N TRP A 413 6.62 -19.51 30.57
CA TRP A 413 7.18 -18.20 30.91
C TRP A 413 6.08 -17.16 31.15
N ARG A 414 6.44 -16.03 31.77
CA ARG A 414 5.51 -14.95 32.13
C ARG A 414 5.78 -13.68 31.32
N LEU A 415 4.73 -12.88 31.19
CA LEU A 415 4.82 -11.55 30.59
C LEU A 415 5.29 -10.55 31.65
N ASP A 416 6.04 -9.54 31.24
CA ASP A 416 6.42 -8.44 32.12
C ASP A 416 5.20 -7.55 32.40
N GLU A 417 5.03 -7.16 33.66
CA GLU A 417 3.97 -6.26 34.10
C GLU A 417 4.27 -4.80 33.74
N PRO A 418 3.24 -3.96 33.50
CA PRO A 418 1.80 -4.27 33.52
C PRO A 418 1.31 -5.01 32.26
N ILE A 419 0.23 -5.80 32.41
CA ILE A 419 -0.31 -6.68 31.36
C ILE A 419 -1.70 -6.19 30.94
N ASP A 420 -1.94 -6.09 29.64
CA ASP A 420 -3.26 -5.90 29.05
C ASP A 420 -3.95 -7.24 28.81
N VAL A 421 -5.14 -7.41 29.39
CA VAL A 421 -5.93 -8.64 29.32
C VAL A 421 -7.28 -8.35 28.68
N GLY A 422 -7.67 -9.13 27.66
CA GLY A 422 -9.03 -9.04 27.15
C GLY A 422 -9.27 -9.70 25.79
N PRO A 423 -10.54 -9.66 25.32
CA PRO A 423 -10.89 -10.21 24.03
C PRO A 423 -10.34 -9.37 22.88
N PHE A 424 -10.08 -10.03 21.76
CA PHE A 424 -9.59 -9.36 20.58
C PHE A 424 -10.25 -9.89 19.31
N ALA A 425 -10.37 -9.07 18.28
CA ALA A 425 -10.87 -9.50 16.99
C ALA A 425 -9.92 -9.07 15.87
N SER A 426 -9.42 -10.04 15.13
CA SER A 426 -8.64 -9.83 13.92
C SER A 426 -9.26 -10.57 12.74
N ARG A 427 -9.11 -9.98 11.55
CA ARG A 427 -9.67 -10.47 10.29
C ARG A 427 -8.53 -11.06 9.46
N VAL A 428 -8.74 -12.19 8.80
CA VAL A 428 -7.76 -12.71 7.82
C VAL A 428 -8.21 -12.45 6.36
N SER A 429 -9.51 -12.24 6.09
CA SER A 429 -10.08 -12.22 4.72
C SER A 429 -10.99 -11.00 4.38
N ALA A 430 -10.70 -10.31 3.27
CA ALA A 430 -11.09 -8.93 2.93
C ALA A 430 -12.42 -8.60 2.27
N ARG A 431 -13.47 -9.41 2.41
CA ARG A 431 -14.80 -8.94 1.94
C ARG A 431 -15.96 -9.31 2.84
N ASP A 432 -15.92 -10.45 3.50
CA ASP A 432 -16.97 -10.79 4.45
C ASP A 432 -16.52 -10.41 5.86
N PRO A 433 -17.39 -9.76 6.66
CA PRO A 433 -17.08 -9.51 8.05
C PRO A 433 -16.99 -10.86 8.76
N LEU A 434 -15.84 -11.18 9.33
CA LEU A 434 -15.84 -12.08 10.48
C LEU A 434 -16.62 -11.35 11.57
N SER A 435 -17.78 -11.90 11.92
CA SER A 435 -18.54 -11.43 13.06
C SER A 435 -18.12 -12.25 14.27
N VAL A 436 -17.30 -11.67 15.14
CA VAL A 436 -17.07 -12.25 16.47
C VAL A 436 -18.00 -11.56 17.44
N THR A 437 -18.78 -12.35 18.18
CA THR A 437 -19.63 -11.83 19.25
C THR A 437 -19.11 -12.32 20.58
N TYR A 438 -18.75 -11.39 21.46
CA TYR A 438 -18.33 -11.68 22.82
C TYR A 438 -19.52 -11.49 23.76
N ARG A 439 -19.89 -12.52 24.52
CA ARG A 439 -21.10 -12.49 25.35
C ARG A 439 -20.80 -12.22 26.83
N ASN A 440 -19.81 -12.90 27.40
CA ASN A 440 -19.41 -12.73 28.79
C ASN A 440 -17.90 -12.76 28.90
N PHE A 441 -17.33 -11.81 29.62
CA PHE A 441 -15.96 -11.86 30.13
C PHE A 441 -16.01 -12.10 31.63
N VAL A 442 -15.40 -13.18 32.10
CA VAL A 442 -15.45 -13.62 33.50
C VAL A 442 -14.04 -13.64 34.08
N VAL A 443 -13.86 -12.92 35.18
CA VAL A 443 -12.64 -12.96 36.00
C VAL A 443 -12.92 -13.88 37.18
N ALA A 444 -12.38 -15.09 37.15
CA ALA A 444 -12.50 -16.06 38.24
C ALA A 444 -11.48 -15.77 39.36
N LYS A 445 -10.32 -15.19 39.01
CA LYS A 445 -9.28 -14.78 39.95
C LYS A 445 -8.52 -13.57 39.41
N SER A 446 -8.18 -12.64 40.28
CA SER A 446 -7.21 -11.56 40.06
C SER A 446 -6.59 -11.22 41.41
N ASP A 447 -5.28 -11.29 41.53
CA ASP A 447 -4.56 -10.97 42.77
C ASP A 447 -4.50 -9.47 43.06
N ALA A 448 -4.32 -8.64 42.03
CA ALA A 448 -4.37 -7.18 42.17
C ALA A 448 -5.80 -6.66 42.38
N GLY A 449 -6.82 -7.40 41.91
CA GLY A 449 -8.23 -6.99 41.99
C GLY A 449 -8.65 -5.97 40.91
N ASP A 450 -7.75 -5.70 39.96
CA ASP A 450 -7.90 -4.69 38.91
C ASP A 450 -8.86 -5.15 37.79
N LEU A 451 -8.98 -6.46 37.59
CA LEU A 451 -9.77 -7.07 36.53
C LEU A 451 -11.24 -7.26 36.94
N LYS A 452 -12.17 -6.84 36.08
CA LYS A 452 -13.62 -6.92 36.29
C LYS A 452 -14.31 -7.79 35.25
N SER A 453 -15.27 -8.60 35.70
CA SER A 453 -16.18 -9.34 34.83
C SER A 453 -17.17 -8.38 34.14
N ASP A 454 -17.58 -8.72 32.91
CA ASP A 454 -18.53 -7.94 32.13
C ASP A 454 -19.42 -8.86 31.28
N GLY A 455 -20.73 -8.66 31.34
CA GLY A 455 -21.73 -9.40 30.56
C GLY A 455 -22.13 -8.72 29.25
N PHE A 456 -21.53 -7.57 28.93
CA PHE A 456 -21.66 -6.88 27.64
C PHE A 456 -23.09 -6.51 27.18
N ALA A 457 -24.10 -6.65 28.05
CA ALA A 457 -25.51 -6.51 27.70
C ALA A 457 -25.89 -5.09 27.24
N ALA A 458 -25.16 -4.07 27.70
CA ALA A 458 -25.33 -2.66 27.32
C ALA A 458 -24.10 -2.09 26.57
N GLY A 459 -23.23 -2.96 26.05
CA GLY A 459 -21.89 -2.58 25.59
C GLY A 459 -20.81 -2.82 26.66
N PRO A 460 -19.54 -2.53 26.35
CA PRO A 460 -18.43 -2.66 27.29
C PRO A 460 -18.52 -1.57 28.38
N GLY A 461 -18.30 -1.96 29.64
CA GLY A 461 -18.19 -1.01 30.75
C GLY A 461 -17.08 0.03 30.56
N ALA A 462 -17.22 1.19 31.22
CA ALA A 462 -16.30 2.34 31.07
C ALA A 462 -14.84 2.09 31.49
N TRP A 463 -14.54 0.95 32.11
CA TRP A 463 -13.19 0.54 32.51
C TRP A 463 -12.44 -0.25 31.42
N TRP A 464 -13.12 -0.65 30.34
CA TRP A 464 -12.47 -1.22 29.17
C TRP A 464 -11.81 -0.12 28.33
N ARG A 465 -10.70 -0.47 27.68
CA ARG A 465 -10.03 0.39 26.70
C ARG A 465 -9.89 -0.36 25.39
N TRP A 466 -10.17 0.31 24.27
CA TRP A 466 -9.81 -0.22 22.96
C TRP A 466 -8.35 0.09 22.69
N SER A 467 -7.51 -0.91 22.40
CA SER A 467 -6.16 -0.63 21.87
C SER A 467 -6.22 -0.09 20.43
N ARG A 468 -7.29 -0.44 19.71
CA ARG A 468 -7.69 0.12 18.41
C ARG A 468 -9.19 -0.10 18.24
N GLU A 469 -9.94 0.99 18.06
CA GLU A 469 -11.39 0.91 17.93
C GLU A 469 -11.79 0.33 16.56
N PRO A 470 -12.74 -0.62 16.48
CA PRO A 470 -13.23 -1.18 15.22
C PRO A 470 -14.11 -0.18 14.44
N ILE A 471 -14.17 -0.33 13.11
CA ILE A 471 -15.07 0.48 12.25
C ILE A 471 -16.54 0.36 12.66
N GLU A 472 -16.96 -0.85 13.09
CA GLU A 472 -18.30 -1.08 13.61
C GLU A 472 -18.22 -1.97 14.87
N TRP A 473 -18.79 -1.47 15.96
CA TRP A 473 -19.11 -2.26 17.14
C TRP A 473 -20.42 -1.78 17.75
N GLY A 474 -21.09 -2.68 18.47
CA GLY A 474 -22.33 -2.34 19.18
C GLY A 474 -22.76 -3.42 20.15
N GLY A 475 -23.63 -3.04 21.09
CA GLY A 475 -24.34 -3.97 21.96
C GLY A 475 -25.29 -4.81 21.11
N ALA A 476 -24.86 -6.00 20.71
CA ALA A 476 -25.70 -6.99 20.07
C ALA A 476 -26.31 -7.82 21.19
N SER A 477 -27.47 -7.44 21.72
CA SER A 477 -28.11 -8.22 22.79
C SER A 477 -28.32 -9.69 22.35
N PRO A 478 -27.66 -10.69 22.98
CA PRO A 478 -26.71 -10.60 24.11
C PRO A 478 -25.22 -10.56 23.67
N GLY A 479 -24.48 -9.48 24.04
CA GLY A 479 -23.03 -9.35 23.81
C GLY A 479 -22.53 -8.10 23.05
N VAL A 480 -21.21 -7.98 22.87
CA VAL A 480 -20.55 -7.03 21.95
C VAL A 480 -20.24 -7.74 20.65
N ARG A 481 -20.83 -7.25 19.55
CA ARG A 481 -20.44 -7.67 18.20
C ARG A 481 -19.29 -6.80 17.73
N VAL A 482 -18.15 -7.43 17.44
CA VAL A 482 -16.97 -6.75 16.90
C VAL A 482 -16.85 -7.10 15.42
N VAL A 483 -17.00 -6.09 14.57
CA VAL A 483 -16.71 -6.21 13.14
C VAL A 483 -15.32 -5.63 12.92
N SER A 484 -14.32 -6.50 12.88
CA SER A 484 -12.94 -6.08 12.63
C SER A 484 -12.77 -5.65 11.17
N ASN A 485 -12.17 -4.48 10.96
CA ASN A 485 -11.71 -3.98 9.66
C ASN A 485 -10.25 -4.34 9.38
N VAL A 486 -9.57 -4.90 10.38
CA VAL A 486 -8.13 -5.10 10.31
C VAL A 486 -7.84 -6.49 9.80
N HIS A 487 -7.57 -6.57 8.50
CA HIS A 487 -6.87 -7.72 7.93
C HIS A 487 -5.55 -7.88 8.65
N HIS A 488 -5.11 -9.03 9.17
CA HIS A 488 -3.69 -9.41 9.31
C HIS A 488 -3.63 -10.91 9.54
N SER A 489 -2.77 -11.60 8.80
CA SER A 489 -2.38 -12.95 9.16
C SER A 489 -1.45 -12.84 10.36
N LEU A 490 -1.79 -13.50 11.47
CA LEU A 490 -0.89 -13.60 12.64
C LEU A 490 0.32 -14.50 12.39
N HIS A 491 0.42 -15.07 11.19
CA HIS A 491 1.34 -16.15 10.84
C HIS A 491 2.06 -15.98 9.51
N THR A 492 2.00 -14.82 8.87
CA THR A 492 3.01 -14.57 7.83
C THR A 492 4.33 -14.33 8.55
N ASP A 493 5.31 -15.22 8.33
CA ASP A 493 6.74 -15.11 8.69
C ASP A 493 7.41 -13.78 8.26
N GLU A 494 6.65 -12.86 7.65
CA GLU A 494 7.06 -11.58 7.06
C GLU A 494 6.53 -10.35 7.84
N LEU A 495 5.96 -10.51 9.05
CA LEU A 495 5.53 -9.36 9.88
C LEU A 495 6.43 -9.19 11.11
N GLN A 496 7.10 -8.04 11.17
CA GLN A 496 7.91 -7.62 12.31
C GLN A 496 7.10 -7.44 13.63
N PRO A 497 7.78 -7.60 14.78
CA PRO A 497 7.26 -7.53 16.15
C PRO A 497 6.38 -6.36 16.55
N ALA A 498 6.77 -5.15 16.19
CA ALA A 498 6.17 -3.93 16.73
C ALA A 498 4.76 -3.65 16.14
N LEU A 499 4.37 -4.37 15.08
CA LEU A 499 3.17 -4.08 14.31
C LEU A 499 1.90 -4.71 14.93
N LEU A 500 1.97 -5.81 15.67
CA LEU A 500 0.76 -6.45 16.23
C LEU A 500 -0.02 -5.56 17.21
N GLY A 501 0.66 -4.63 17.88
CA GLY A 501 0.03 -3.61 18.72
C GLY A 501 -0.75 -2.55 17.93
N GLU A 502 -0.26 -2.19 16.74
CA GLU A 502 -0.88 -1.19 15.85
C GLU A 502 -2.05 -1.77 15.00
N TYR A 503 -2.12 -3.09 14.80
CA TYR A 503 -3.03 -3.69 13.82
C TYR A 503 -3.91 -4.86 14.33
N VAL A 504 -4.34 -4.87 15.59
CA VAL A 504 -5.43 -5.76 16.05
C VAL A 504 -6.41 -4.98 16.94
N ASN A 505 -7.71 -5.18 16.72
CA ASN A 505 -8.75 -4.55 17.53
C ASN A 505 -8.89 -5.34 18.84
N ARG A 506 -8.37 -4.80 19.95
CA ARG A 506 -8.43 -5.43 21.28
C ARG A 506 -9.22 -4.57 22.25
N LEU A 507 -10.09 -5.20 23.01
CA LEU A 507 -10.74 -4.59 24.16
C LEU A 507 -9.98 -5.10 25.39
N VAL A 508 -9.32 -4.21 26.13
CA VAL A 508 -8.36 -4.58 27.18
C VAL A 508 -8.68 -3.96 28.53
N GLN A 509 -8.34 -4.70 29.59
CA GLN A 509 -8.22 -4.23 30.96
C GLN A 509 -6.75 -4.37 31.38
N PRO A 510 -6.09 -3.30 31.84
CA PRO A 510 -4.75 -3.38 32.38
C PRO A 510 -4.77 -4.04 33.76
N THR A 511 -3.77 -4.86 34.06
CA THR A 511 -3.54 -5.43 35.40
C THR A 511 -2.08 -5.30 35.77
N SER A 512 -1.84 -4.92 37.02
CA SER A 512 -0.52 -4.99 37.66
C SER A 512 -0.27 -6.32 38.36
N GLY A 513 -1.29 -7.20 38.36
CA GLY A 513 -1.26 -8.50 39.02
C GLY A 513 -0.60 -9.61 38.21
N SER A 514 0.21 -10.41 38.89
CA SER A 514 0.97 -11.53 38.32
C SER A 514 0.15 -12.82 38.19
N THR A 515 -1.01 -12.90 38.85
CA THR A 515 -1.87 -14.07 38.86
C THR A 515 -3.34 -13.75 38.64
N PHE A 516 -3.89 -14.33 37.58
CA PHE A 516 -5.27 -14.15 37.18
C PHE A 516 -5.83 -15.39 36.46
N ASP A 517 -7.14 -15.46 36.40
CA ASP A 517 -7.89 -16.51 35.71
C ASP A 517 -9.09 -15.88 35.02
N VAL A 518 -9.02 -15.82 33.70
CA VAL A 518 -9.98 -15.10 32.87
C VAL A 518 -10.57 -16.01 31.80
N ALA A 519 -11.86 -15.85 31.55
CA ALA A 519 -12.57 -16.57 30.52
C ALA A 519 -13.45 -15.64 29.68
N VAL A 520 -13.66 -15.99 28.42
CA VAL A 520 -14.56 -15.26 27.52
C VAL A 520 -15.44 -16.23 26.71
N ASP A 521 -16.73 -15.91 26.62
CA ASP A 521 -17.67 -16.60 25.74
C ASP A 521 -17.65 -15.94 24.36
N VAL A 522 -17.35 -16.71 23.33
CA VAL A 522 -17.14 -16.25 21.96
C VAL A 522 -18.00 -17.02 20.97
N SER A 523 -18.72 -16.28 20.11
CA SER A 523 -19.37 -16.81 18.91
C SER A 523 -18.59 -16.38 17.68
N ALA A 524 -18.10 -17.34 16.90
CA ALA A 524 -17.39 -17.09 15.66
C ALA A 524 -18.16 -17.68 14.45
N ASP A 525 -18.34 -16.88 13.39
CA ASP A 525 -18.89 -17.30 12.10
C ASP A 525 -17.84 -17.08 11.01
N TRP A 526 -17.31 -18.17 10.45
CA TRP A 526 -16.27 -18.16 9.41
C TRP A 526 -16.77 -18.70 8.07
N ARG A 527 -18.09 -18.78 7.85
CA ARG A 527 -18.64 -19.16 6.56
C ARG A 527 -18.18 -18.16 5.48
N PRO A 528 -17.68 -18.61 4.32
CA PRO A 528 -17.42 -17.70 3.22
C PRO A 528 -18.75 -17.09 2.75
N GLY A 529 -18.89 -15.77 2.84
CA GLY A 529 -20.06 -15.03 2.33
C GLY A 529 -20.07 -14.92 0.79
N ASP A 530 -18.96 -15.35 0.16
CA ASP A 530 -18.77 -15.28 -1.28
C ASP A 530 -19.54 -16.35 -2.05
N ARG A 531 -20.64 -15.92 -2.69
CA ARG A 531 -21.50 -16.80 -3.51
C ARG A 531 -20.89 -17.20 -4.87
N LEU A 532 -19.79 -16.59 -5.33
CA LEU A 532 -19.26 -16.75 -6.71
C LEU A 532 -17.70 -16.70 -6.81
N PRO A 533 -16.97 -17.71 -6.29
CA PRO A 533 -15.50 -17.72 -6.30
C PRO A 533 -14.87 -17.73 -7.71
N TRP A 534 -15.55 -18.28 -8.72
CA TRP A 534 -15.04 -18.35 -10.09
C TRP A 534 -14.94 -16.98 -10.79
N LEU A 535 -15.77 -16.00 -10.41
CA LEU A 535 -15.65 -14.63 -10.92
C LEU A 535 -14.34 -13.97 -10.49
N ARG A 536 -13.70 -14.46 -9.42
CA ARG A 536 -12.39 -13.98 -8.94
C ARG A 536 -11.22 -14.52 -9.75
N ALA A 537 -11.35 -15.71 -10.33
CA ALA A 537 -10.31 -16.28 -11.17
C ALA A 537 -10.32 -15.70 -12.59
N ALA A 538 -11.44 -15.10 -13.00
CA ALA A 538 -11.60 -14.57 -14.35
C ALA A 538 -10.53 -13.53 -14.77
N PRO A 539 -10.15 -12.53 -13.94
CA PRO A 539 -9.04 -11.61 -14.27
C PRO A 539 -7.70 -12.31 -14.50
N LEU A 540 -7.41 -13.33 -13.70
CA LEU A 540 -6.16 -14.08 -13.72
C LEU A 540 -5.96 -14.84 -15.03
N LEU A 541 -7.07 -15.19 -15.69
CA LEU A 541 -7.04 -15.88 -16.98
C LEU A 541 -7.28 -14.90 -18.13
N LEU A 542 -8.24 -13.99 -17.99
CA LEU A 542 -8.68 -13.11 -19.08
C LEU A 542 -7.59 -12.11 -19.49
N VAL A 543 -6.92 -11.46 -18.53
CA VAL A 543 -5.88 -10.47 -18.86
C VAL A 543 -4.71 -11.13 -19.59
N PRO A 544 -4.07 -12.20 -19.06
CA PRO A 544 -3.02 -12.91 -19.78
C PRO A 544 -3.50 -13.49 -21.12
N LEU A 545 -4.72 -14.05 -21.18
CA LEU A 545 -5.27 -14.60 -22.41
C LEU A 545 -5.41 -13.54 -23.50
N LEU A 546 -5.94 -12.36 -23.19
CA LEU A 546 -6.09 -11.28 -24.17
C LEU A 546 -4.72 -10.74 -24.61
N VAL A 547 -3.73 -10.67 -23.72
CA VAL A 547 -2.34 -10.36 -24.08
C VAL A 547 -1.77 -11.41 -25.03
N VAL A 548 -1.95 -12.71 -24.74
CA VAL A 548 -1.51 -13.80 -25.62
C VAL A 548 -2.21 -13.76 -26.98
N VAL A 549 -3.51 -13.48 -27.01
CA VAL A 549 -4.26 -13.30 -28.27
C VAL A 549 -3.68 -12.15 -29.09
N ALA A 550 -3.29 -11.03 -28.46
CA ALA A 550 -2.63 -9.94 -29.18
C ALA A 550 -1.28 -10.37 -29.78
N LEU A 551 -0.46 -11.11 -29.02
CA LEU A 551 0.88 -11.56 -29.45
C LEU A 551 0.85 -12.66 -30.51
N THR A 552 -0.22 -13.46 -30.53
CA THR A 552 -0.40 -14.57 -31.48
C THR A 552 -1.30 -14.21 -32.66
N ASP A 553 -1.80 -12.98 -32.72
CA ASP A 553 -2.67 -12.55 -33.80
C ASP A 553 -1.95 -12.59 -35.15
N ARG A 554 -2.67 -13.01 -36.20
CA ARG A 554 -2.12 -13.07 -37.57
C ARG A 554 -1.67 -11.70 -38.08
N TRP A 555 -2.19 -10.62 -37.51
CA TRP A 555 -1.82 -9.23 -37.82
C TRP A 555 -0.97 -8.60 -36.72
N ARG A 556 -0.12 -9.40 -36.05
CA ARG A 556 0.82 -8.92 -35.04
C ARG A 556 1.64 -7.74 -35.56
N ASN A 557 1.86 -6.78 -34.68
CA ASN A 557 2.57 -5.54 -34.94
C ASN A 557 3.87 -5.55 -34.12
N PRO A 558 5.00 -5.05 -34.65
CA PRO A 558 6.26 -4.98 -33.90
C PRO A 558 6.13 -4.31 -32.52
N TYR A 559 5.24 -3.32 -32.37
CA TYR A 559 4.97 -2.67 -31.10
C TYR A 559 4.36 -3.62 -30.05
N ASP A 560 3.76 -4.74 -30.45
CA ASP A 560 3.28 -5.77 -29.52
C ASP A 560 4.44 -6.35 -28.69
N TRP A 561 5.58 -6.57 -29.33
CA TRP A 561 6.80 -7.06 -28.68
C TRP A 561 7.48 -6.01 -27.82
N LEU A 562 7.43 -4.73 -28.22
CA LEU A 562 7.91 -3.63 -27.38
C LEU A 562 7.14 -3.60 -26.05
N LEU A 563 5.81 -3.61 -26.12
CA LEU A 563 4.95 -3.56 -24.92
C LEU A 563 5.14 -4.82 -24.07
N ALA A 564 5.19 -6.01 -24.68
CA ALA A 564 5.50 -7.25 -23.95
C ALA A 564 6.87 -7.21 -23.28
N GLY A 565 7.89 -6.66 -23.96
CA GLY A 565 9.21 -6.45 -23.40
C GLY A 565 9.20 -5.53 -22.18
N CYS A 566 8.42 -4.44 -22.21
CA CYS A 566 8.26 -3.52 -21.07
C CYS A 566 7.63 -4.22 -19.86
N ILE A 567 6.65 -5.12 -20.09
CA ILE A 567 6.04 -5.93 -19.03
C ILE A 567 7.08 -6.87 -18.41
N VAL A 568 7.79 -7.64 -19.23
CA VAL A 568 8.80 -8.61 -18.76
C VAL A 568 9.93 -7.90 -18.02
N ALA A 569 10.46 -6.81 -18.57
CA ALA A 569 11.52 -6.03 -17.94
C ALA A 569 11.07 -5.44 -16.60
N SER A 570 9.82 -4.98 -16.49
CA SER A 570 9.27 -4.48 -15.22
C SER A 570 9.10 -5.61 -14.19
N LEU A 571 8.65 -6.78 -14.61
CA LEU A 571 8.55 -7.97 -13.73
C LEU A 571 9.92 -8.40 -13.22
N ILE A 572 10.95 -8.42 -14.07
CA ILE A 572 12.32 -8.75 -13.69
C ILE A 572 12.88 -7.69 -12.74
N GLY A 573 12.77 -6.41 -13.12
CA GLY A 573 13.32 -5.29 -12.34
C GLY A 573 12.79 -5.26 -10.91
N PHE A 574 11.47 -5.31 -10.74
CA PHE A 574 10.85 -5.34 -9.41
C PHE A 574 10.87 -6.72 -8.75
N GLY A 575 11.09 -7.80 -9.50
CA GLY A 575 11.46 -9.10 -8.93
C GLY A 575 12.79 -9.04 -8.19
N LEU A 576 13.71 -8.17 -8.62
CA LEU A 576 14.99 -7.92 -7.93
C LEU A 576 14.86 -6.89 -6.79
N PHE A 577 13.72 -6.21 -6.63
CA PHE A 577 13.54 -5.21 -5.60
C PHE A 577 12.82 -5.83 -4.39
N PHE A 578 13.52 -5.87 -3.24
CA PHE A 578 12.89 -6.26 -1.99
C PHE A 578 12.03 -5.11 -1.46
N PHE A 579 10.85 -5.44 -0.95
CA PHE A 579 10.01 -4.48 -0.26
C PHE A 579 9.09 -5.24 0.68
N GLU A 580 9.16 -4.98 1.98
CA GLU A 580 8.40 -5.69 2.99
C GLU A 580 6.92 -5.26 2.92
N GLY A 581 5.99 -6.19 3.08
CA GLY A 581 4.54 -5.88 3.21
C GLY A 581 3.74 -5.39 1.99
N SER A 582 4.32 -4.74 0.96
CA SER A 582 3.51 -4.11 -0.12
C SER A 582 2.81 -5.06 -1.09
N THR A 583 3.20 -6.34 -1.11
CA THR A 583 2.56 -7.39 -1.93
C THR A 583 1.48 -8.18 -1.18
N LEU A 584 1.23 -7.86 0.10
CA LEU A 584 0.17 -8.46 0.92
C LEU A 584 -1.24 -7.99 0.54
N GLY A 585 -1.34 -7.20 -0.53
CA GLY A 585 -2.57 -6.85 -1.19
C GLY A 585 -3.29 -5.64 -0.62
N ARG A 586 -2.84 -4.88 0.38
CA ARG A 586 -3.72 -3.86 0.99
C ARG A 586 -3.62 -2.42 0.53
N THR A 587 -2.84 -2.10 -0.49
CA THR A 587 -2.85 -0.74 -1.05
C THR A 587 -3.90 -0.64 -2.17
N PRO A 588 -4.46 0.54 -2.50
CA PRO A 588 -5.49 0.69 -3.55
C PRO A 588 -4.96 0.29 -4.93
N THR A 589 -3.65 0.01 -4.96
CA THR A 589 -2.73 -0.07 -6.05
C THR A 589 -1.83 -1.27 -5.75
N HIS A 590 -2.42 -2.47 -5.63
CA HIS A 590 -1.77 -3.77 -5.37
C HIS A 590 -0.54 -4.05 -6.29
N SER A 591 -0.37 -3.25 -7.34
CA SER A 591 0.71 -3.25 -8.31
C SER A 591 1.42 -1.89 -8.42
N ARG A 592 1.52 -1.06 -7.37
CA ARG A 592 2.07 0.32 -7.44
C ARG A 592 3.40 0.39 -8.19
N TYR A 593 4.26 -0.60 -7.97
CA TYR A 593 5.53 -0.75 -8.67
C TYR A 593 5.43 -1.14 -10.15
N HIS A 594 4.39 -1.88 -10.51
CA HIS A 594 4.11 -2.31 -11.89
C HIS A 594 3.03 -1.45 -12.54
N ASN A 595 2.71 -0.30 -11.97
CA ASN A 595 1.57 0.48 -12.39
C ASN A 595 1.75 0.99 -13.81
N GLU A 596 2.92 1.52 -14.13
CA GLU A 596 3.26 2.02 -15.45
C GLU A 596 3.24 0.89 -16.48
N ALA A 597 3.77 -0.30 -16.17
CA ALA A 597 3.65 -1.47 -17.04
C ALA A 597 2.19 -1.91 -17.25
N THR A 598 1.38 -1.85 -16.20
CA THR A 598 -0.06 -2.15 -16.25
C THR A 598 -0.76 -1.21 -17.22
N VAL A 599 -0.53 0.09 -17.06
CA VAL A 599 -1.24 1.15 -17.77
C VAL A 599 -0.71 1.35 -19.20
N LEU A 600 0.61 1.44 -19.37
CA LEU A 600 1.24 1.80 -20.64
C LEU A 600 1.47 0.60 -21.57
N ALA A 601 1.48 -0.64 -21.03
CA ALA A 601 1.76 -1.84 -21.83
C ALA A 601 0.64 -2.89 -21.78
N ILE A 602 0.22 -3.33 -20.59
CA ILE A 602 -0.80 -4.39 -20.46
C ILE A 602 -2.14 -3.93 -21.03
N LEU A 603 -2.63 -2.76 -20.64
CA LEU A 603 -3.94 -2.28 -21.10
C LEU A 603 -4.04 -2.09 -22.62
N PRO A 604 -3.05 -1.49 -23.31
CA PRO A 604 -3.04 -1.47 -24.77
C PRO A 604 -3.00 -2.86 -25.43
N LEU A 605 -2.24 -3.81 -24.88
CA LEU A 605 -2.21 -5.19 -25.39
C LEU A 605 -3.54 -5.93 -25.15
N VAL A 606 -4.15 -5.74 -23.99
CA VAL A 606 -5.49 -6.26 -23.67
C VAL A 606 -6.53 -5.67 -24.62
N ALA A 607 -6.50 -4.36 -24.87
CA ALA A 607 -7.38 -3.70 -25.82
C ALA A 607 -7.22 -4.28 -27.23
N ARG A 608 -5.97 -4.50 -27.67
CA ARG A 608 -5.66 -5.09 -28.96
C ARG A 608 -6.17 -6.54 -29.07
N GLY A 609 -5.96 -7.35 -28.04
CA GLY A 609 -6.49 -8.71 -27.94
C GLY A 609 -8.01 -8.72 -28.03
N LEU A 610 -8.68 -7.82 -27.32
CA LEU A 610 -10.14 -7.68 -27.34
C LEU A 610 -10.65 -7.31 -28.73
N VAL A 611 -10.05 -6.31 -29.40
CA VAL A 611 -10.39 -5.93 -30.77
C VAL A 611 -10.19 -7.12 -31.73
N ALA A 612 -9.12 -7.88 -31.57
CA ALA A 612 -8.85 -9.06 -32.39
C ALA A 612 -9.91 -10.17 -32.18
N VAL A 613 -10.41 -10.37 -30.95
CA VAL A 613 -11.53 -11.29 -30.67
C VAL A 613 -12.82 -10.76 -31.30
N LEU A 614 -13.15 -9.49 -31.09
CA LEU A 614 -14.38 -8.87 -31.59
C LEU A 614 -14.48 -8.92 -33.12
N ARG A 615 -13.37 -8.70 -33.84
CA ARG A 615 -13.32 -8.84 -35.31
C ARG A 615 -13.63 -10.27 -35.76
N ARG A 616 -13.02 -11.28 -35.13
CA ARG A 616 -13.29 -12.70 -35.43
C ARG A 616 -14.75 -13.09 -35.19
N VAL A 617 -15.37 -12.52 -34.15
CA VAL A 617 -16.79 -12.77 -33.82
C VAL A 617 -17.73 -12.05 -34.78
N ARG A 618 -17.41 -10.79 -35.16
CA ARG A 618 -18.18 -9.98 -36.10
C ARG A 618 -18.37 -10.68 -37.43
N ASP A 619 -17.34 -11.39 -37.89
CA ASP A 619 -17.30 -12.09 -39.17
C ASP A 619 -18.00 -13.46 -39.14
N ARG A 620 -18.29 -14.03 -37.95
CA ARG A 620 -18.77 -15.41 -37.81
C ARG A 620 -20.21 -15.60 -37.31
N HIS A 621 -20.80 -14.75 -36.45
CA HIS A 621 -22.09 -15.07 -35.77
C HIS A 621 -23.08 -13.90 -35.52
N SER A 622 -24.31 -14.27 -35.17
CA SER A 622 -25.58 -13.50 -35.09
C SER A 622 -25.65 -12.44 -33.98
N ARG A 623 -26.58 -11.46 -34.14
CA ARG A 623 -26.90 -10.37 -33.18
C ARG A 623 -26.88 -10.76 -31.67
N PRO A 624 -27.39 -11.94 -31.22
CA PRO A 624 -27.38 -12.31 -29.80
C PRO A 624 -25.98 -12.41 -29.17
N LEU A 625 -24.97 -12.91 -29.88
CA LEU A 625 -23.61 -13.01 -29.33
C LEU A 625 -22.98 -11.62 -29.09
N ARG A 626 -23.30 -10.64 -29.94
CA ARG A 626 -22.87 -9.25 -29.75
C ARG A 626 -23.53 -8.63 -28.53
N PHE A 627 -24.83 -8.89 -28.32
CA PHE A 627 -25.54 -8.42 -27.14
C PHE A 627 -24.97 -9.04 -25.86
N ALA A 628 -24.64 -10.35 -25.87
CA ALA A 628 -24.02 -11.03 -24.74
C ALA A 628 -22.65 -10.43 -24.38
N LEU A 629 -21.81 -10.11 -25.38
CA LEU A 629 -20.51 -9.47 -25.16
C LEU A 629 -20.64 -8.04 -24.61
N LEU A 630 -21.60 -7.26 -25.10
CA LEU A 630 -21.88 -5.92 -24.58
C LEU A 630 -22.42 -5.96 -23.16
N ALA A 631 -23.34 -6.89 -22.86
CA ALA A 631 -23.86 -7.10 -21.52
C ALA A 631 -22.75 -7.53 -20.55
N ALA A 632 -21.86 -8.44 -20.98
CA ALA A 632 -20.68 -8.82 -20.20
C ALA A 632 -19.77 -7.61 -19.94
N ALA A 633 -19.45 -6.81 -20.96
CA ALA A 633 -18.64 -5.60 -20.79
C ALA A 633 -19.28 -4.59 -19.82
N ALA A 634 -20.60 -4.38 -19.89
CA ALA A 634 -21.33 -3.50 -18.98
C ALA A 634 -21.31 -4.03 -17.53
N LEU A 635 -21.56 -5.33 -17.34
CA LEU A 635 -21.47 -5.97 -16.02
C LEU A 635 -20.06 -5.89 -15.43
N LEU A 636 -19.04 -6.01 -16.27
CA LEU A 636 -17.65 -5.85 -15.85
C LEU A 636 -17.35 -4.41 -15.42
N CYS A 637 -17.82 -3.41 -16.17
CA CYS A 637 -17.69 -2.01 -15.78
C CYS A 637 -18.38 -1.72 -14.44
N LEU A 638 -19.61 -2.22 -14.26
CA LEU A 638 -20.35 -2.09 -12.99
C LEU A 638 -19.61 -2.79 -11.84
N ASN A 639 -19.09 -3.99 -12.07
CA ASN A 639 -18.30 -4.72 -11.09
C ASN A 639 -17.01 -3.98 -10.72
N THR A 640 -16.36 -3.34 -11.70
CA THR A 640 -15.16 -2.53 -11.47
C THR A 640 -15.47 -1.32 -10.60
N VAL A 641 -16.51 -0.55 -10.92
CA VAL A 641 -16.94 0.59 -10.11
C VAL A 641 -17.34 0.15 -8.70
N ALA A 642 -18.15 -0.90 -8.57
CA ALA A 642 -18.56 -1.44 -7.28
C ALA A 642 -17.37 -1.96 -6.46
N SER A 643 -16.43 -2.65 -7.12
CA SER A 643 -15.23 -3.15 -6.48
C SER A 643 -14.33 -2.04 -6.00
N PHE A 644 -14.16 -1.01 -6.81
CA PHE A 644 -13.34 0.13 -6.47
C PHE A 644 -13.98 0.96 -5.36
N ALA A 645 -15.30 1.17 -5.37
CA ALA A 645 -16.01 1.79 -4.25
C ALA A 645 -15.89 0.97 -2.95
N ALA A 646 -15.92 -0.36 -3.04
CA ALA A 646 -15.73 -1.24 -1.89
C ALA A 646 -14.31 -1.15 -1.32
N ILE A 647 -13.30 -1.22 -2.19
CA ILE A 647 -11.87 -1.16 -1.81
C ILE A 647 -11.49 0.26 -1.35
N GLY A 648 -12.04 1.28 -2.00
CA GLY A 648 -11.85 2.70 -1.69
C GLY A 648 -12.19 3.08 -0.26
N ARG A 649 -13.23 2.44 0.32
CA ARG A 649 -13.66 2.70 1.71
C ARG A 649 -12.57 2.38 2.73
N ASP A 650 -11.80 1.32 2.51
CA ASP A 650 -10.75 0.89 3.44
C ASP A 650 -9.57 1.87 3.48
N TYR A 651 -9.46 2.78 2.50
CA TYR A 651 -8.40 3.81 2.48
C TYR A 651 -8.77 5.12 3.14
N ARG A 652 -10.05 5.30 3.45
CA ARG A 652 -10.47 6.41 4.26
C ARG A 652 -9.85 6.23 5.62
N ASN A 653 -9.01 7.17 6.02
CA ASN A 653 -8.21 7.11 7.24
C ASN A 653 -7.18 5.96 7.27
N TRP A 654 -6.64 5.57 6.10
CA TRP A 654 -5.59 4.55 5.98
C TRP A 654 -4.43 4.77 6.95
N ASN A 655 -3.98 6.02 7.01
CA ASN A 655 -3.06 6.51 8.02
C ASN A 655 -3.76 7.73 8.63
N ASP A 656 -4.31 7.53 9.82
CA ASP A 656 -5.04 8.52 10.58
C ASP A 656 -4.16 9.73 10.93
N VAL A 657 -2.86 9.51 11.16
CA VAL A 657 -1.89 10.58 11.40
C VAL A 657 -1.75 11.51 10.19
N PHE A 658 -1.80 11.02 8.94
CA PHE A 658 -1.76 11.89 7.76
C PHE A 658 -3.13 12.48 7.37
N GLN A 659 -4.22 11.72 7.54
CA GLN A 659 -5.54 12.11 7.01
C GLN A 659 -6.46 12.78 8.04
N GLN A 660 -6.39 12.37 9.30
CA GLN A 660 -7.29 12.81 10.38
C GLN A 660 -6.64 13.88 11.25
N LEU A 661 -5.45 13.60 11.79
CA LEU A 661 -4.81 14.45 12.79
C LEU A 661 -4.68 15.93 12.37
N PRO A 662 -4.23 16.28 11.15
CA PRO A 662 -4.17 17.69 10.72
C PRO A 662 -5.54 18.39 10.76
N ARG A 663 -6.63 17.67 10.42
CA ARG A 663 -7.99 18.21 10.51
C ARG A 663 -8.42 18.37 11.95
N LEU A 664 -8.12 17.40 12.80
CA LEU A 664 -8.45 17.43 14.23
C LEU A 664 -7.75 18.60 14.94
N VAL A 665 -6.46 18.82 14.68
CA VAL A 665 -5.69 19.97 15.19
C VAL A 665 -6.35 21.28 14.75
N SER A 666 -6.66 21.40 13.45
CA SER A 666 -7.29 22.60 12.89
C SER A 666 -8.69 22.86 13.46
N GLN A 667 -9.53 21.82 13.59
CA GLN A 667 -10.89 21.93 14.12
C GLN A 667 -10.92 22.22 15.63
N SER A 668 -9.92 21.74 16.37
CA SER A 668 -9.79 21.95 17.81
C SER A 668 -9.24 23.34 18.18
N GLY A 669 -8.89 24.17 17.19
CA GLY A 669 -8.30 25.49 17.43
C GLY A 669 -6.99 25.42 18.21
N VAL A 670 -6.23 24.33 18.04
CA VAL A 670 -4.93 24.16 18.68
C VAL A 670 -3.93 25.06 17.97
N HIS A 671 -3.20 25.86 18.75
CA HIS A 671 -2.18 26.80 18.31
C HIS A 671 -1.01 26.77 19.28
N HIS A 672 0.18 27.13 18.78
CA HIS A 672 1.45 27.17 19.48
C HIS A 672 1.70 25.91 20.32
N ALA A 673 1.62 24.76 19.66
CA ALA A 673 1.55 23.46 20.30
C ALA A 673 2.57 22.46 19.75
N VAL A 674 2.92 21.48 20.59
CA VAL A 674 3.55 20.23 20.18
C VAL A 674 2.53 19.10 20.32
N VAL A 675 2.41 18.27 19.29
CA VAL A 675 1.58 17.06 19.29
C VAL A 675 2.50 15.85 19.30
N PHE A 676 2.47 15.14 20.42
CA PHE A 676 3.21 13.92 20.66
C PHE A 676 2.47 12.72 20.07
N LEU A 677 3.22 11.89 19.34
CA LEU A 677 2.76 10.73 18.60
C LEU A 677 3.43 9.46 19.17
N PRO A 678 2.86 8.87 20.23
CA PRO A 678 3.38 7.65 20.85
C PRO A 678 3.21 6.49 19.90
N ASN A 679 4.22 5.62 19.86
CA ASN A 679 4.16 4.34 19.15
C ASN A 679 3.69 4.49 17.69
N SER A 680 4.08 5.59 17.03
CA SER A 680 3.79 5.82 15.61
C SER A 680 5.07 5.97 14.80
N HIS A 681 5.17 5.18 13.73
CA HIS A 681 6.27 5.28 12.76
C HIS A 681 6.10 6.45 11.77
N ALA A 682 4.99 7.19 11.82
CA ALA A 682 4.67 8.28 10.90
C ALA A 682 4.20 9.54 11.63
N ALA A 683 4.44 10.71 11.05
CA ALA A 683 3.89 12.00 11.47
C ALA A 683 3.46 12.80 10.24
N PRO A 684 2.49 13.71 10.36
CA PRO A 684 2.20 14.65 9.30
C PRO A 684 3.30 15.72 9.25
N ILE A 685 3.28 16.49 8.17
CA ILE A 685 4.21 17.61 8.00
C ILE A 685 3.56 18.85 8.59
N GLY A 686 4.06 19.30 9.73
CA GLY A 686 3.68 20.54 10.39
C GLY A 686 4.34 21.78 9.78
N ASP A 687 4.41 22.84 10.57
CA ASP A 687 5.04 24.10 10.15
C ASP A 687 6.56 24.01 10.24
N TYR A 688 7.08 23.28 11.23
CA TYR A 688 8.48 22.89 11.28
C TYR A 688 8.78 21.86 10.17
N PRO A 689 9.84 22.03 9.35
CA PRO A 689 10.94 23.00 9.42
C PRO A 689 10.80 24.23 8.51
N PHE A 690 9.63 24.46 7.92
CA PHE A 690 9.41 25.63 7.07
C PHE A 690 9.38 26.93 7.88
N GLU A 691 9.09 26.82 9.17
CA GLU A 691 9.32 27.83 10.18
C GLU A 691 10.27 27.31 11.26
N PRO A 692 11.11 28.20 11.84
CA PRO A 692 11.92 27.87 13.01
C PRO A 692 11.10 27.27 14.15
N LEU A 693 11.71 26.38 14.93
CA LEU A 693 11.03 25.63 15.99
C LEU A 693 10.39 26.51 17.06
N ASP A 694 10.88 27.73 17.30
CA ASP A 694 10.30 28.71 18.22
C ASP A 694 9.04 29.40 17.65
N ARG A 695 8.91 29.46 16.32
CA ARG A 695 7.82 30.17 15.63
C ARG A 695 6.74 29.27 15.06
N ALA A 696 7.09 28.04 14.70
CA ALA A 696 6.17 27.05 14.14
C ALA A 696 4.89 26.97 14.98
N ASP A 697 3.71 27.08 14.37
CA ASP A 697 2.46 27.04 15.13
C ASP A 697 2.23 25.60 15.66
N ILE A 698 2.35 24.62 14.78
CA ILE A 698 2.21 23.20 15.10
C ILE A 698 3.50 22.42 14.81
N VAL A 699 3.96 21.69 15.82
CA VAL A 699 5.09 20.74 15.73
C VAL A 699 4.60 19.34 16.06
N TYR A 700 4.97 18.35 15.24
CA TYR A 700 4.70 16.95 15.51
C TYR A 700 5.98 16.25 15.98
N TYR A 701 5.88 15.45 17.04
CA TYR A 701 7.02 14.72 17.60
C TYR A 701 6.67 13.25 17.84
N ARG A 702 7.39 12.35 17.19
CA ARG A 702 7.24 10.89 17.33
C ARG A 702 8.14 10.36 18.44
N PHE A 703 7.63 9.37 19.17
CA PHE A 703 8.40 8.66 20.20
C PHE A 703 7.84 7.25 20.40
N GLY A 704 8.66 6.34 20.92
CA GLY A 704 8.29 4.94 21.14
C GLY A 704 9.47 4.00 20.87
N ALA A 705 9.32 2.72 21.26
CA ALA A 705 10.36 1.71 21.15
C ALA A 705 10.48 1.13 19.71
N PHE A 706 10.85 1.98 18.75
CA PHE A 706 11.17 1.54 17.38
C PHE A 706 12.64 1.82 17.04
N PRO A 707 13.58 1.01 17.57
CA PRO A 707 15.00 1.22 17.35
C PRO A 707 15.37 1.17 15.87
N GLU A 708 14.69 0.34 15.06
CA GLU A 708 14.88 0.26 13.60
C GLU A 708 14.57 1.56 12.85
N TRP A 709 13.80 2.46 13.47
CA TRP A 709 13.47 3.80 12.95
C TRP A 709 14.19 4.91 13.74
N GLY A 710 15.20 4.55 14.55
CA GLY A 710 15.97 5.48 15.37
C GLY A 710 15.16 6.14 16.48
N LEU A 711 13.97 5.60 16.79
CA LEU A 711 13.13 6.07 17.88
C LEU A 711 13.53 5.31 19.15
N MET A 712 13.94 6.07 20.16
CA MET A 712 14.25 5.54 21.49
C MET A 712 13.19 6.03 22.47
N GLU A 713 12.91 5.25 23.51
CA GLU A 713 12.12 5.69 24.65
C GLU A 713 12.91 6.75 25.44
N ARG A 714 12.84 8.01 25.00
CA ARG A 714 13.19 9.13 25.85
C ARG A 714 11.95 9.52 26.65
N PRO A 715 12.04 9.65 27.98
CA PRO A 715 10.93 10.18 28.77
C PRO A 715 10.50 11.54 28.23
N LEU A 716 9.20 11.74 27.95
CA LEU A 716 8.69 13.03 27.47
C LEU A 716 9.05 14.20 28.40
N ARG A 717 9.20 13.93 29.70
CA ARG A 717 9.69 14.89 30.71
C ARG A 717 11.08 15.45 30.43
N ASP A 718 11.90 14.74 29.66
CA ASP A 718 13.24 15.18 29.28
C ASP A 718 13.21 15.91 27.92
N VAL A 719 12.35 15.44 27.00
CA VAL A 719 12.20 16.00 25.64
C VAL A 719 11.51 17.36 25.66
N TYR A 720 10.40 17.50 26.40
CA TYR A 720 9.58 18.71 26.37
C TYR A 720 10.34 19.96 26.84
N PRO A 721 11.05 19.96 27.99
CA PRO A 721 11.84 21.13 28.40
C PRO A 721 12.99 21.46 27.45
N ALA A 722 13.53 20.47 26.74
CA ALA A 722 14.64 20.66 25.82
C ALA A 722 14.23 21.38 24.53
N TYR A 723 13.04 21.10 24.00
CA TYR A 723 12.65 21.57 22.65
C TYR A 723 11.37 22.40 22.59
N PHE A 724 10.46 22.25 23.56
CA PHE A 724 9.08 22.71 23.43
C PHE A 724 8.61 23.59 24.59
N GLN A 725 9.54 24.12 25.39
CA GLN A 725 9.22 24.98 26.52
C GLN A 725 8.33 26.17 26.09
N GLY A 726 7.19 26.34 26.77
CA GLY A 726 6.23 27.41 26.48
C GLY A 726 5.14 27.04 25.48
N ARG A 727 5.21 25.86 24.85
CA ARG A 727 4.18 25.34 23.94
C ARG A 727 3.13 24.54 24.69
N ARG A 728 1.88 24.56 24.22
CA ARG A 728 0.89 23.58 24.70
C ARG A 728 1.30 22.19 24.25
N ALA A 729 1.15 21.19 25.12
CA ALA A 729 1.50 19.81 24.82
C ALA A 729 0.23 18.99 24.63
N PHE A 730 0.15 18.26 23.52
CA PHE A 730 -0.94 17.34 23.25
C PHE A 730 -0.39 15.96 22.98
N LEU A 731 -1.14 14.94 23.37
CA LEU A 731 -0.93 13.56 23.01
C LEU A 731 -2.00 13.17 22.00
N TYR A 732 -1.60 12.65 20.84
CA TYR A 732 -2.52 12.06 19.88
C TYR A 732 -2.53 10.55 20.06
N GLU A 733 -3.63 10.03 20.57
CA GLU A 733 -3.85 8.60 20.77
C GLU A 733 -5.33 8.28 20.48
N HIS A 734 -5.58 7.13 19.86
CA HIS A 734 -6.94 6.65 19.58
C HIS A 734 -7.82 7.68 18.84
N GLU A 735 -7.26 8.37 17.84
CA GLU A 735 -7.96 9.40 17.06
C GLU A 735 -8.41 10.64 17.87
N GLU A 736 -7.93 10.80 19.10
CA GLU A 736 -8.23 11.94 19.96
C GLU A 736 -6.99 12.78 20.29
N LEU A 737 -7.20 14.08 20.50
CA LEU A 737 -6.18 15.00 21.02
C LEU A 737 -6.42 15.23 22.50
N ARG A 738 -5.49 14.76 23.33
CA ARG A 738 -5.51 15.00 24.78
C ARG A 738 -4.45 16.01 25.17
N GLU A 739 -4.87 17.11 25.78
CA GLU A 739 -3.92 18.08 26.35
C GLU A 739 -3.19 17.47 27.57
N LEU A 740 -1.87 17.65 27.61
CA LEU A 740 -1.00 17.19 28.68
C LEU A 740 -0.72 18.34 29.65
N ASP A 741 -0.79 18.06 30.95
CA ASP A 741 -0.33 18.98 31.99
C ASP A 741 1.20 18.87 32.11
N VAL A 742 1.90 19.75 31.41
CA VAL A 742 3.37 19.74 31.33
C VAL A 742 4.07 20.15 32.64
N GLY A 743 3.30 20.48 33.68
CA GLY A 743 3.81 20.69 35.04
C GLY A 743 3.83 19.43 35.92
N ARG A 744 3.37 18.26 35.42
CA ARG A 744 3.25 17.01 36.19
C ARG A 744 3.93 15.81 35.54
#